data_AF-A0AB34FQM6-F1
#
_entry.id   AF-A0AB34FQM6-F1
#
_cell.length_a   1.000
_cell.length_b   1.000
_cell.length_c   1.000
_cell.angle_alpha   90.00
_cell.angle_beta   90.00
_cell.angle_gamma   90.00
#
_symmetry.space_group_name_H-M   'P 1'
#
loop_
_entity.id
_entity.type
_entity.pdbx_description
1 polymer ?
#
loop_
_entity_poly.entity_id
_entity_poly.type
_entity_poly.pdbx_seq_one_letter_code
_entity_poly.pdbx_strand_id
1 'polypeptide(L)'
;MPTRSELARRLDDQTIFIVRPDETVTSENQRLADLDAIEAAVHPLGRTLVDLYFRIVHPSFPILHKDVFISKHRISHRHFAPSLLAAVYLVALDWKLYDSVLAGSESVPDAAALEKLAEQTINRDMRRPKLSTVEAGLLLLQRHRRPGETSDSNTSSRAFAAQLVTVAQDLGLHLDCSLWSIPSWEMGLRRRLAWAIYMEDRWGAFVHGRPCIIHDEDWEARPCTDSDFPELSPGKEELTSSDMDARIGWDIFGAHIELTRIVTDILRTFYSLKATRAAGLLDEIGIAGAVDLAQPLVLRLRTWYAALPDALHLRTKQRGKLCANGSLHLAYASMEVAIHRALLRALTPDTSEAVRNRVRSAARAKLQAATELLASLEPEHTAAFWGRAAAHQAAHVGSLGALLWATAETAEEMAWCAARVDELRWALRVRGSAAPFARDALWLLEHDIGGIGVVTATHEQPMAPTNMEGEKPDTTEAQHAGNKHQTDHEVTDIKRAKTETQPGHEHEANGSTAVGQIRKRNGSAGNQKQSNSNPGDAEHPGEEPEAPSNILEKGILYFFIRGRVNIEEPHKVDDIARTYLLLRPIATDAKLGSGTLRDAGTTRLLALPKKQLPKSGRERFMAFVDMAGASYDEIKGSFLASSEYETKTAGTRRSPAATPVGEGVYAITSTGRESHLAYVKTLPTKLGEVQQKLGIKDRGSFIITHLDYVNAQVLLVGESSGIEKAVEPQEEETDKEEPLDTLEHLEDEDLKRMRGLPGGQSASIFADLHAQAEDYPELQTTF
;
A
#
# COMPACT_ATOMS: atom_id res chain seq x y z
N MET A 1 42.72 -18.91 -30.09
CA MET A 1 43.14 -19.12 -28.68
C MET A 1 41.92 -18.88 -27.80
N PRO A 2 41.37 -19.90 -27.11
CA PRO A 2 40.28 -19.67 -26.15
C PRO A 2 40.83 -18.93 -24.93
N THR A 3 40.19 -17.81 -24.56
CA THR A 3 40.69 -16.88 -23.54
C THR A 3 39.97 -17.03 -22.21
N ARG A 4 40.76 -17.26 -21.15
CA ARG A 4 40.40 -17.36 -19.72
C ARG A 4 39.47 -18.53 -19.34
N SER A 5 39.88 -19.24 -18.30
CA SER A 5 39.24 -20.46 -17.80
C SER A 5 37.94 -20.16 -17.04
N GLU A 6 36.79 -20.23 -17.72
CA GLU A 6 35.52 -20.47 -17.03
C GLU A 6 35.57 -21.89 -16.42
N LEU A 7 35.49 -21.98 -15.09
CA LEU A 7 35.57 -23.26 -14.37
C LEU A 7 34.16 -23.84 -14.21
N ALA A 8 33.85 -24.91 -14.94
CA ALA A 8 32.60 -25.63 -14.77
C ALA A 8 32.64 -26.51 -13.49
N ARG A 9 31.81 -26.18 -12.49
CA ARG A 9 31.56 -27.03 -11.31
C ARG A 9 30.32 -27.88 -11.59
N ARG A 10 30.52 -29.13 -12.00
CA ARG A 10 29.43 -30.12 -12.06
C ARG A 10 28.94 -30.41 -10.65
N LEU A 11 27.62 -30.36 -10.44
CA LEU A 11 26.99 -30.62 -9.14
C LEU A 11 26.41 -32.03 -9.11
N ASP A 12 25.71 -32.46 -10.16
CA ASP A 12 25.17 -33.81 -10.31
C ASP A 12 25.24 -34.24 -11.79
N ASP A 13 24.39 -35.17 -12.24
CA ASP A 13 24.35 -35.63 -13.64
C ASP A 13 23.62 -34.68 -14.60
N GLN A 14 22.87 -33.70 -14.11
CA GLN A 14 22.04 -32.78 -14.89
C GLN A 14 22.40 -31.30 -14.70
N THR A 15 23.13 -30.97 -13.63
CA THR A 15 23.39 -29.61 -13.15
C THR A 15 24.87 -29.25 -13.19
N ILE A 16 25.21 -28.16 -13.86
CA ILE A 16 26.58 -27.61 -13.95
C ILE A 16 26.53 -26.10 -13.69
N PHE A 17 27.33 -25.62 -12.73
CA PHE A 17 27.51 -24.19 -12.47
C PHE A 17 28.76 -23.66 -13.18
N ILE A 18 28.63 -22.52 -13.85
CA ILE A 18 29.76 -21.80 -14.46
C ILE A 18 30.38 -20.88 -13.42
N VAL A 19 31.54 -21.25 -12.88
CA VAL A 19 32.27 -20.45 -11.90
C VAL A 19 33.13 -19.42 -12.63
N ARG A 20 32.84 -18.13 -12.36
CA ARG A 20 33.61 -16.99 -12.87
C ARG A 20 34.50 -16.43 -11.75
N PRO A 21 35.83 -16.29 -11.95
CA PRO A 21 36.70 -15.73 -10.93
C PRO A 21 36.48 -14.22 -10.76
N ASP A 22 36.66 -13.74 -9.52
CA ASP A 22 36.57 -12.33 -9.16
C ASP A 22 37.83 -11.54 -9.56
N GLU A 23 38.18 -11.52 -10.85
CA GLU A 23 39.38 -10.85 -11.36
C GLU A 23 39.11 -9.46 -11.96
N THR A 24 39.10 -8.44 -11.10
CA THR A 24 39.80 -7.15 -11.36
C THR A 24 40.34 -6.58 -10.05
N VAL A 25 41.63 -6.19 -10.02
CA VAL A 25 42.29 -5.65 -8.80
C VAL A 25 41.57 -4.39 -8.28
N THR A 26 41.01 -3.59 -9.18
CA THR A 26 40.20 -2.41 -8.84
C THR A 26 38.90 -2.75 -8.11
N SER A 27 38.26 -3.88 -8.42
CA SER A 27 37.05 -4.33 -7.70
C SER A 27 37.37 -4.80 -6.28
N GLU A 28 38.54 -5.42 -6.06
CA GLU A 28 38.94 -5.88 -4.73
C GLU A 28 39.33 -4.71 -3.82
N ASN A 29 40.10 -3.74 -4.33
CA ASN A 29 40.45 -2.53 -3.59
C ASN A 29 39.20 -1.76 -3.16
N GLN A 30 38.19 -1.63 -4.05
CA GLN A 30 36.92 -1.00 -3.68
C GLN A 30 36.13 -1.83 -2.66
N ARG A 31 36.10 -3.17 -2.78
CA ARG A 31 35.43 -4.03 -1.78
C ARG A 31 36.02 -3.83 -0.38
N LEU A 32 37.35 -3.73 -0.28
CA LEU A 32 38.05 -3.47 0.97
C LEU A 32 37.77 -2.05 1.51
N ALA A 33 37.79 -1.03 0.64
CA ALA A 33 37.46 0.34 1.02
C ALA A 33 36.03 0.47 1.56
N ASP A 34 35.05 -0.19 0.93
CA ASP A 34 33.67 -0.18 1.40
C ASP A 34 33.53 -0.90 2.75
N LEU A 35 34.21 -2.04 2.94
CA LEU A 35 34.21 -2.76 4.23
C LEU A 35 34.83 -1.92 5.35
N ASP A 36 35.91 -1.19 5.06
CA ASP A 36 36.52 -0.26 6.02
C ASP A 36 35.60 0.93 6.32
N ALA A 37 34.86 1.44 5.34
CA ALA A 37 33.87 2.51 5.54
C ALA A 37 32.65 2.04 6.38
N ILE A 38 32.15 0.83 6.13
CA ILE A 38 31.08 0.18 6.91
C ILE A 38 31.53 -0.04 8.36
N GLU A 39 32.76 -0.55 8.56
CA GLU A 39 33.31 -0.73 9.91
C GLU A 39 33.50 0.62 10.62
N ALA A 40 34.04 1.63 9.92
CA ALA A 40 34.23 2.96 10.48
C ALA A 40 32.90 3.64 10.89
N ALA A 41 31.81 3.41 10.14
CA ALA A 41 30.49 3.95 10.46
C ALA A 41 29.90 3.42 11.78
N VAL A 42 30.34 2.24 12.25
CA VAL A 42 29.87 1.62 13.51
C VAL A 42 30.96 1.49 14.58
N HIS A 43 32.22 1.80 14.29
CA HIS A 43 33.35 1.56 15.19
C HIS A 43 33.18 2.29 16.55
N PRO A 44 33.42 1.65 17.70
CA PRO A 44 33.98 0.31 17.92
C PRO A 44 32.93 -0.82 18.05
N LEU A 45 31.67 -0.56 17.68
CA LEU A 45 30.50 -1.34 18.08
C LEU A 45 30.20 -2.55 17.18
N GLY A 46 30.96 -2.75 16.09
CA GLY A 46 30.71 -3.80 15.09
C GLY A 46 30.55 -5.21 15.68
N ARG A 47 31.39 -5.59 16.67
CA ARG A 47 31.26 -6.88 17.38
C ARG A 47 29.95 -7.00 18.15
N THR A 48 29.58 -5.96 18.90
CA THR A 48 28.33 -5.90 19.67
C THR A 48 27.11 -6.02 18.76
N LEU A 49 27.15 -5.40 17.58
CA LEU A 49 26.08 -5.51 16.58
C LEU A 49 25.96 -6.94 16.02
N VAL A 50 27.07 -7.63 15.72
CA VAL A 50 27.04 -9.05 15.31
C VAL A 50 26.44 -9.93 16.41
N ASP A 51 26.87 -9.75 17.66
CA ASP A 51 26.36 -10.53 18.80
C ASP A 51 24.86 -10.25 19.06
N LEU A 52 24.39 -9.01 18.88
CA LEU A 52 22.96 -8.65 18.92
C LEU A 52 22.15 -9.36 17.83
N TYR A 53 22.62 -9.31 16.58
CA TYR A 53 21.96 -9.98 15.45
C TYR A 53 21.79 -11.49 15.70
N PHE A 54 22.88 -12.17 16.11
CA PHE A 54 22.87 -13.61 16.36
C PHE A 54 22.14 -14.05 17.63
N ARG A 55 21.79 -13.11 18.51
CA ARG A 55 21.00 -13.35 19.72
C ARG A 55 19.50 -13.14 19.51
N ILE A 56 19.10 -12.19 18.66
CA ILE A 56 17.70 -11.72 18.59
C ILE A 56 17.02 -12.06 17.26
N VAL A 57 17.71 -11.90 16.13
CA VAL A 57 17.11 -12.05 14.79
C VAL A 57 17.38 -13.44 14.21
N HIS A 58 18.64 -13.86 14.20
CA HIS A 58 19.05 -15.14 13.63
C HIS A 58 18.26 -16.36 14.11
N PRO A 59 17.86 -16.50 15.40
CA PRO A 59 17.12 -17.69 15.82
C PRO A 59 15.83 -17.92 15.01
N SER A 60 15.01 -16.88 14.81
CA SER A 60 13.73 -16.97 14.08
C SER A 60 13.84 -16.62 12.59
N PHE A 61 14.97 -16.09 12.13
CA PHE A 61 15.29 -15.86 10.73
C PHE A 61 16.71 -16.39 10.39
N PRO A 62 16.92 -17.73 10.42
CA PRO A 62 18.24 -18.38 10.40
C PRO A 62 18.85 -18.46 8.99
N ILE A 63 18.99 -17.32 8.32
CA ILE A 63 19.49 -17.28 6.94
C ILE A 63 21.02 -17.27 6.83
N LEU A 64 21.77 -17.12 7.93
CA LEU A 64 23.25 -17.15 7.96
C LEU A 64 23.79 -18.43 8.63
N HIS A 65 25.11 -18.62 8.67
CA HIS A 65 25.75 -19.64 9.53
C HIS A 65 26.46 -18.96 10.70
N LYS A 66 25.94 -19.09 11.92
CA LYS A 66 26.38 -18.35 13.11
C LYS A 66 27.87 -18.50 13.42
N ASP A 67 28.33 -19.72 13.66
CA ASP A 67 29.71 -19.95 14.12
C ASP A 67 30.76 -19.55 13.08
N VAL A 68 30.47 -19.79 11.80
CA VAL A 68 31.31 -19.34 10.67
C VAL A 68 31.35 -17.82 10.60
N PHE A 69 30.20 -17.14 10.70
CA PHE A 69 30.14 -15.67 10.66
C PHE A 69 30.90 -15.06 11.84
N ILE A 70 30.60 -15.49 13.07
CA ILE A 70 31.22 -14.94 14.29
C ILE A 70 32.73 -15.17 14.27
N SER A 71 33.20 -16.38 13.94
CA SER A 71 34.64 -16.67 13.89
C SER A 71 35.36 -15.86 12.81
N LYS A 72 34.73 -15.69 11.64
CA LYS A 72 35.27 -14.91 10.52
C LYS A 72 35.33 -13.41 10.84
N HIS A 73 34.31 -12.88 11.52
CA HIS A 73 34.26 -11.47 11.98
C HIS A 73 35.32 -11.17 13.04
N ARG A 74 35.52 -12.09 14.00
CA ARG A 74 36.59 -12.00 15.01
C ARG A 74 37.99 -11.93 14.41
N ILE A 75 38.22 -12.54 13.23
CA ILE A 75 39.47 -12.44 12.48
C ILE A 75 39.56 -11.09 11.76
N SER A 76 38.61 -10.77 10.87
CA SER A 76 38.52 -9.45 10.22
C SER A 76 37.18 -9.24 9.51
N HIS A 77 36.66 -8.01 9.59
CA HIS A 77 35.54 -7.51 8.77
C HIS A 77 35.83 -7.59 7.25
N ARG A 78 37.10 -7.51 6.83
CA ARG A 78 37.50 -7.51 5.41
C ARG A 78 37.23 -8.81 4.64
N HIS A 79 36.87 -9.89 5.34
CA HIS A 79 36.54 -11.18 4.72
C HIS A 79 35.08 -11.29 4.23
N PHE A 80 34.22 -10.31 4.50
CA PHE A 80 32.79 -10.36 4.15
C PHE A 80 32.47 -9.75 2.78
N ALA A 81 31.26 -10.01 2.28
CA ALA A 81 30.67 -9.15 1.27
C ALA A 81 30.25 -7.82 1.96
N PRO A 82 30.52 -6.64 1.37
CA PRO A 82 30.19 -5.37 2.01
C PRO A 82 28.70 -5.24 2.32
N SER A 83 27.85 -5.61 1.35
CA SER A 83 26.39 -5.55 1.51
C SER A 83 25.88 -6.40 2.68
N LEU A 84 26.44 -7.61 2.87
CA LEU A 84 26.06 -8.50 3.97
C LEU A 84 26.47 -7.94 5.34
N LEU A 85 27.70 -7.41 5.47
CA LEU A 85 28.15 -6.85 6.73
C LEU A 85 27.34 -5.60 7.10
N ALA A 86 27.11 -4.71 6.13
CA ALA A 86 26.25 -3.54 6.32
C ALA A 86 24.82 -3.94 6.71
N ALA A 87 24.22 -4.93 6.05
CA ALA A 87 22.88 -5.42 6.36
C ALA A 87 22.77 -6.02 7.79
N VAL A 88 23.77 -6.79 8.24
CA VAL A 88 23.81 -7.34 9.61
C VAL A 88 23.92 -6.22 10.65
N TYR A 89 24.85 -5.26 10.45
CA TYR A 89 25.01 -4.11 11.33
C TYR A 89 23.75 -3.25 11.39
N LEU A 90 23.15 -2.97 10.22
CA LEU A 90 21.90 -2.26 10.10
C LEU A 90 20.81 -2.93 10.93
N VAL A 91 20.46 -4.19 10.61
CA VAL A 91 19.42 -4.94 11.31
C VAL A 91 19.66 -4.92 12.83
N ALA A 92 20.91 -5.15 13.30
CA ALA A 92 21.23 -5.15 14.72
C ALA A 92 20.98 -3.81 15.45
N LEU A 93 21.07 -2.66 14.78
CA LEU A 93 20.89 -1.33 15.41
C LEU A 93 19.49 -1.14 16.02
N ASP A 94 18.46 -1.84 15.51
CA ASP A 94 17.09 -1.77 16.04
C ASP A 94 17.02 -2.31 17.48
N TRP A 95 17.96 -3.18 17.88
CA TRP A 95 18.06 -3.78 19.21
C TRP A 95 19.20 -3.21 20.06
N LYS A 96 19.73 -2.02 19.74
CA LYS A 96 20.83 -1.38 20.49
C LYS A 96 20.57 -1.26 22.02
N LEU A 97 19.31 -1.11 22.44
CA LEU A 97 18.92 -1.03 23.85
C LEU A 97 19.09 -2.34 24.63
N TYR A 98 19.28 -3.47 23.95
CA TYR A 98 19.48 -4.79 24.57
C TYR A 98 20.94 -5.11 24.90
N ASP A 99 21.87 -4.22 24.55
CA ASP A 99 23.26 -4.30 24.99
C ASP A 99 23.58 -3.15 25.97
N SER A 100 24.28 -3.45 27.06
CA SER A 100 24.55 -2.49 28.12
C SER A 100 25.53 -1.38 27.72
N VAL A 101 26.41 -1.62 26.75
CA VAL A 101 27.36 -0.62 26.24
C VAL A 101 26.63 0.32 25.28
N LEU A 102 25.86 -0.24 24.34
CA LEU A 102 25.07 0.54 23.38
C LEU A 102 23.94 1.36 24.04
N ALA A 103 23.26 0.81 25.05
CA ALA A 103 22.20 1.51 25.77
C ALA A 103 22.69 2.72 26.57
N GLY A 104 23.97 2.71 27.01
CA GLY A 104 24.62 3.81 27.72
C GLY A 104 25.51 4.70 26.85
N SER A 105 25.60 4.46 25.55
CA SER A 105 26.46 5.23 24.64
C SER A 105 25.77 6.50 24.14
N GLU A 106 26.41 7.66 24.33
CA GLU A 106 26.00 8.92 23.70
C GLU A 106 26.24 8.90 22.18
N SER A 107 27.22 8.11 21.72
CA SER A 107 27.50 7.91 20.29
C SER A 107 26.74 6.69 19.78
N VAL A 108 25.66 6.96 19.03
CA VAL A 108 24.91 5.96 18.26
C VAL A 108 25.43 6.02 16.81
N PRO A 109 25.72 4.87 16.16
CA PRO A 109 26.08 4.84 14.74
C PRO A 109 25.04 5.52 13.84
N ASP A 110 25.51 6.23 12.81
CA ASP A 110 24.66 6.84 11.81
C ASP A 110 24.05 5.75 10.91
N ALA A 111 22.80 5.41 11.20
CA ALA A 111 22.04 4.41 10.45
C ALA A 111 21.78 4.83 9.00
N ALA A 112 21.65 6.13 8.70
CA ALA A 112 21.38 6.62 7.34
C ALA A 112 22.64 6.56 6.47
N ALA A 113 23.81 6.93 7.03
CA ALA A 113 25.09 6.73 6.35
C ALA A 113 25.37 5.24 6.06
N LEU A 114 25.09 4.36 7.03
CA LEU A 114 25.25 2.92 6.87
C LEU A 114 24.24 2.33 5.87
N GLU A 115 23.00 2.83 5.83
CA GLU A 115 22.00 2.42 4.83
C GLU A 115 22.43 2.82 3.41
N LYS A 116 22.95 4.04 3.23
CA LYS A 116 23.53 4.49 1.95
C LYS A 116 24.68 3.60 1.48
N LEU A 117 25.55 3.16 2.39
CA LEU A 117 26.61 2.18 2.09
C LEU A 117 26.04 0.80 1.73
N ALA A 118 25.00 0.33 2.42
CA ALA A 118 24.34 -0.94 2.10
C ALA A 118 23.67 -0.91 0.71
N GLU A 119 22.93 0.17 0.37
CA GLU A 119 22.30 0.35 -0.93
C GLU A 119 23.33 0.44 -2.07
N GLN A 120 24.42 1.18 -1.88
CA GLN A 120 25.50 1.28 -2.89
C GLN A 120 26.19 -0.08 -3.11
N THR A 121 26.46 -0.81 -2.03
CA THR A 121 27.19 -2.09 -2.11
C THR A 121 26.32 -3.23 -2.63
N ILE A 122 25.04 -3.33 -2.25
CA ILE A 122 24.14 -4.36 -2.78
C ILE A 122 23.91 -4.19 -4.28
N ASN A 123 23.75 -2.96 -4.78
CA ASN A 123 23.64 -2.66 -6.21
C ASN A 123 24.91 -3.01 -7.02
N ARG A 124 26.07 -3.12 -6.36
CA ARG A 124 27.27 -3.67 -7.00
C ARG A 124 27.32 -5.19 -6.88
N ASP A 125 27.03 -5.75 -5.72
CA ASP A 125 27.10 -7.19 -5.48
C ASP A 125 26.05 -7.95 -6.32
N MET A 126 24.90 -7.34 -6.64
CA MET A 126 23.91 -7.87 -7.60
C MET A 126 24.44 -8.05 -9.02
N ARG A 127 25.51 -7.36 -9.44
CA ARG A 127 26.14 -7.55 -10.77
C ARG A 127 27.02 -8.81 -10.83
N ARG A 128 27.34 -9.40 -9.68
CA ARG A 128 28.10 -10.66 -9.53
C ARG A 128 27.58 -11.43 -8.31
N PRO A 129 26.33 -11.92 -8.38
CA PRO A 129 25.64 -12.40 -7.21
C PRO A 129 26.30 -13.63 -6.58
N LYS A 130 26.17 -13.75 -5.27
CA LYS A 130 26.57 -14.88 -4.43
C LYS A 130 25.46 -15.17 -3.44
N LEU A 131 25.54 -16.30 -2.72
CA LEU A 131 24.64 -16.57 -1.60
C LEU A 131 24.63 -15.41 -0.60
N SER A 132 25.77 -14.75 -0.36
CA SER A 132 25.87 -13.55 0.49
C SER A 132 25.13 -12.33 -0.04
N THR A 133 24.92 -12.21 -1.35
CA THR A 133 24.08 -11.17 -1.95
C THR A 133 22.61 -11.43 -1.63
N VAL A 134 22.19 -12.70 -1.61
CA VAL A 134 20.83 -13.11 -1.22
C VAL A 134 20.61 -12.89 0.28
N GLU A 135 21.55 -13.35 1.11
CA GLU A 135 21.56 -13.12 2.56
C GLU A 135 21.41 -11.62 2.88
N ALA A 136 22.22 -10.77 2.24
CA ALA A 136 22.16 -9.32 2.40
C ALA A 136 20.80 -8.73 1.95
N GLY A 137 20.31 -9.11 0.76
CA GLY A 137 19.04 -8.64 0.22
C GLY A 137 17.84 -8.98 1.11
N LEU A 138 17.80 -10.21 1.63
CA LEU A 138 16.77 -10.63 2.59
C LEU A 138 16.81 -9.82 3.88
N LEU A 139 18.00 -9.56 4.44
CA LEU A 139 18.15 -8.73 5.65
C LEU A 139 17.75 -7.27 5.42
N LEU A 140 18.13 -6.69 4.28
CA LEU A 140 17.71 -5.33 3.91
C LEU A 140 16.20 -5.24 3.70
N LEU A 141 15.56 -6.30 3.18
CA LEU A 141 14.10 -6.37 3.10
C LEU A 141 13.41 -6.39 4.47
N GLN A 142 14.06 -6.84 5.56
CA GLN A 142 13.50 -6.79 6.92
C GLN A 142 13.72 -5.47 7.67
N ARG A 143 14.34 -4.45 7.05
CA ARG A 143 14.61 -3.16 7.70
C ARG A 143 13.33 -2.34 7.84
N HIS A 144 13.09 -1.85 9.06
CA HIS A 144 12.00 -0.91 9.36
C HIS A 144 12.49 0.53 9.12
N ARG A 145 12.03 1.17 8.04
CA ARG A 145 12.20 2.61 7.80
C ARG A 145 11.05 3.37 8.46
N ARG A 146 11.28 4.55 9.05
CA ARG A 146 10.16 5.31 9.61
C ARG A 146 9.34 5.94 8.48
N PRO A 147 8.00 5.95 8.58
CA PRO A 147 7.17 6.71 7.65
C PRO A 147 7.59 8.19 7.63
N GLY A 148 7.93 8.70 6.44
CA GLY A 148 8.40 10.09 6.24
C GLY A 148 9.91 10.28 6.20
N GLU A 149 10.74 9.27 6.48
CA GLU A 149 12.18 9.33 6.17
C GLU A 149 12.37 9.17 4.66
N THR A 150 12.67 10.27 3.96
CA THR A 150 12.98 10.27 2.53
C THR A 150 14.31 9.56 2.29
N SER A 151 14.23 8.36 1.73
CA SER A 151 15.38 7.67 1.15
C SER A 151 15.61 8.19 -0.27
N ASP A 152 16.84 8.61 -0.59
CA ASP A 152 17.29 8.94 -1.96
C ASP A 152 17.13 7.74 -2.93
N SER A 153 16.86 6.52 -2.44
CA SER A 153 16.64 5.33 -3.26
C SER A 153 15.23 5.31 -3.86
N ASN A 154 15.18 5.59 -5.16
CA ASN A 154 14.00 5.41 -6.03
C ASN A 154 13.55 3.92 -6.21
N THR A 155 14.23 2.95 -5.61
CA THR A 155 13.91 1.52 -5.82
C THR A 155 12.75 1.08 -4.93
N SER A 156 11.57 0.88 -5.54
CA SER A 156 10.44 0.25 -4.85
C SER A 156 10.85 -1.09 -4.24
N SER A 157 10.48 -1.34 -2.98
CA SER A 157 10.86 -2.60 -2.30
C SER A 157 10.40 -3.86 -3.02
N ARG A 158 9.32 -3.79 -3.81
CA ARG A 158 8.90 -4.92 -4.66
C ARG A 158 9.83 -5.13 -5.85
N ALA A 159 10.35 -4.06 -6.45
CA ALA A 159 11.35 -4.16 -7.51
C ALA A 159 12.65 -4.78 -6.96
N PHE A 160 13.06 -4.40 -5.75
CA PHE A 160 14.19 -5.02 -5.06
C PHE A 160 13.94 -6.51 -4.74
N ALA A 161 12.75 -6.87 -4.24
CA ALA A 161 12.36 -8.27 -4.05
C ALA A 161 12.33 -9.07 -5.38
N ALA A 162 11.89 -8.47 -6.49
CA ALA A 162 11.91 -9.11 -7.81
C ALA A 162 13.34 -9.34 -8.33
N GLN A 163 14.23 -8.36 -8.14
CA GLN A 163 15.67 -8.53 -8.42
C GLN A 163 16.27 -9.66 -7.57
N LEU A 164 15.86 -9.76 -6.29
CA LEU A 164 16.32 -10.82 -5.39
C LEU A 164 15.83 -12.22 -5.81
N VAL A 165 14.58 -12.35 -6.28
CA VAL A 165 14.06 -13.59 -6.89
C VAL A 165 14.86 -13.98 -8.13
N THR A 166 15.15 -13.01 -9.01
CA THR A 166 15.97 -13.23 -10.22
C THR A 166 17.38 -13.72 -9.85
N VAL A 167 18.04 -13.04 -8.90
CA VAL A 167 19.36 -13.43 -8.37
C VAL A 167 19.33 -14.83 -7.74
N ALA A 168 18.25 -15.19 -7.07
CA ALA A 168 18.07 -16.52 -6.49
C ALA A 168 17.88 -17.60 -7.56
N GLN A 169 17.20 -17.28 -8.66
CA GLN A 169 17.08 -18.15 -9.82
C GLN A 169 18.44 -18.37 -10.48
N ASP A 170 19.21 -17.30 -10.74
CA ASP A 170 20.57 -17.35 -11.29
C ASP A 170 21.55 -18.18 -10.43
N LEU A 171 21.36 -18.18 -9.11
CA LEU A 171 22.16 -18.96 -8.15
C LEU A 171 21.66 -20.41 -7.93
N GLY A 172 20.57 -20.80 -8.62
CA GLY A 172 19.96 -22.13 -8.53
C GLY A 172 19.24 -22.42 -7.21
N LEU A 173 18.80 -21.40 -6.46
CA LEU A 173 18.07 -21.60 -5.20
C LEU A 173 16.65 -22.17 -5.39
N HIS A 174 16.10 -22.05 -6.59
CA HIS A 174 14.81 -22.60 -7.00
C HIS A 174 14.85 -24.11 -7.31
N LEU A 175 16.02 -24.75 -7.27
CA LEU A 175 16.24 -26.15 -7.64
C LEU A 175 16.44 -27.04 -6.41
N ASP A 176 16.07 -28.33 -6.50
CA ASP A 176 16.34 -29.31 -5.46
C ASP A 176 17.84 -29.67 -5.41
N CYS A 177 18.56 -29.07 -4.47
CA CYS A 177 19.99 -29.32 -4.25
C CYS A 177 20.32 -30.64 -3.51
N SER A 178 19.34 -31.49 -3.19
CA SER A 178 19.53 -32.67 -2.32
C SER A 178 20.45 -33.75 -2.90
N LEU A 179 20.67 -33.77 -4.21
CA LEU A 179 21.58 -34.70 -4.91
C LEU A 179 22.91 -34.06 -5.33
N TRP A 180 23.13 -32.78 -5.01
CA TRP A 180 24.31 -32.04 -5.45
C TRP A 180 25.57 -32.44 -4.69
N SER A 181 26.68 -32.53 -5.41
CA SER A 181 28.06 -32.74 -4.91
C SER A 181 28.61 -31.46 -4.24
N ILE A 182 27.90 -31.01 -3.22
CA ILE A 182 28.27 -29.86 -2.38
C ILE A 182 28.19 -30.27 -0.89
N PRO A 183 28.88 -29.57 0.02
CA PRO A 183 28.80 -29.86 1.45
C PRO A 183 27.37 -29.74 2.00
N SER A 184 27.04 -30.54 3.01
CA SER A 184 25.72 -30.52 3.66
C SER A 184 25.32 -29.15 4.21
N TRP A 185 26.27 -28.40 4.78
CA TRP A 185 26.04 -27.02 5.24
C TRP A 185 25.65 -26.08 4.08
N GLU A 186 26.18 -26.30 2.87
CA GLU A 186 25.85 -25.49 1.68
C GLU A 186 24.42 -25.83 1.20
N MET A 187 24.04 -27.11 1.21
CA MET A 187 22.65 -27.54 0.92
C MET A 187 21.64 -26.95 1.90
N GLY A 188 21.92 -27.02 3.20
CA GLY A 188 21.04 -26.48 4.24
C GLY A 188 20.87 -24.97 4.13
N LEU A 189 21.97 -24.23 3.92
CA LEU A 189 21.92 -22.78 3.66
C LEU A 189 21.06 -22.46 2.43
N ARG A 190 21.25 -23.18 1.31
CA ARG A 190 20.46 -22.99 0.08
C ARG A 190 18.96 -23.21 0.32
N ARG A 191 18.57 -24.29 1.01
CA ARG A 191 17.16 -24.55 1.37
C ARG A 191 16.55 -23.43 2.21
N ARG A 192 17.25 -22.95 3.26
CA ARG A 192 16.74 -21.86 4.11
C ARG A 192 16.61 -20.54 3.34
N LEU A 193 17.56 -20.20 2.47
CA LEU A 193 17.47 -19.02 1.61
C LEU A 193 16.31 -19.12 0.61
N ALA A 194 16.12 -20.28 -0.02
CA ALA A 194 15.00 -20.52 -0.93
C ALA A 194 13.65 -20.31 -0.23
N TRP A 195 13.47 -20.86 0.97
CA TRP A 195 12.25 -20.65 1.75
C TRP A 195 12.09 -19.20 2.24
N ALA A 196 13.15 -18.52 2.64
CA ALA A 196 13.08 -17.13 3.06
C ALA A 196 12.61 -16.21 1.91
N ILE A 197 13.10 -16.42 0.69
CA ILE A 197 12.63 -15.68 -0.51
C ILE A 197 11.18 -16.04 -0.84
N TYR A 198 10.82 -17.32 -0.78
CA TYR A 198 9.45 -17.78 -1.02
C TYR A 198 8.46 -17.11 -0.05
N MET A 199 8.81 -17.04 1.23
CA MET A 199 8.04 -16.34 2.25
C MET A 199 7.93 -14.84 1.95
N GLU A 200 9.04 -14.16 1.67
CA GLU A 200 9.03 -12.72 1.35
C GLU A 200 8.12 -12.40 0.14
N ASP A 201 8.12 -13.23 -0.91
CA ASP A 201 7.23 -13.03 -2.06
C ASP A 201 5.75 -13.31 -1.73
N ARG A 202 5.43 -14.41 -1.04
CA ARG A 202 4.03 -14.74 -0.67
C ARG A 202 3.43 -13.73 0.31
N TRP A 203 4.17 -13.35 1.34
CA TRP A 203 3.72 -12.35 2.30
C TRP A 203 3.71 -10.94 1.69
N GLY A 204 4.69 -10.58 0.86
CA GLY A 204 4.72 -9.34 0.10
C GLY A 204 3.55 -9.19 -0.89
N ALA A 205 3.15 -10.29 -1.53
CA ALA A 205 1.96 -10.37 -2.38
C ALA A 205 0.67 -10.13 -1.57
N PHE A 206 0.53 -10.79 -0.41
CA PHE A 206 -0.60 -10.59 0.51
C PHE A 206 -0.71 -9.13 0.98
N VAL A 207 0.34 -8.58 1.58
CA VAL A 207 0.27 -7.28 2.27
C VAL A 207 0.09 -6.07 1.34
N HIS A 208 0.50 -6.20 0.09
CA HIS A 208 0.37 -5.14 -0.91
C HIS A 208 -0.74 -5.39 -1.95
N GLY A 209 -1.48 -6.51 -1.85
CA GLY A 209 -2.54 -6.85 -2.80
C GLY A 209 -2.05 -7.08 -4.23
N ARG A 210 -0.84 -7.61 -4.40
CA ARG A 210 -0.16 -7.76 -5.70
C ARG A 210 0.07 -9.24 -6.04
N PRO A 211 0.23 -9.61 -7.33
CA PRO A 211 0.58 -10.99 -7.70
C PRO A 211 1.90 -11.45 -7.06
N CYS A 212 2.03 -12.75 -6.83
CA CYS A 212 3.32 -13.38 -6.52
C CYS A 212 4.28 -13.26 -7.72
N ILE A 213 5.59 -13.19 -7.45
CA ILE A 213 6.66 -13.13 -8.45
C ILE A 213 7.12 -14.55 -8.83
N ILE A 214 7.20 -15.46 -7.85
CA ILE A 214 7.57 -16.86 -8.03
C ILE A 214 6.38 -17.66 -8.50
N HIS A 215 6.54 -18.42 -9.58
CA HIS A 215 5.62 -19.48 -10.00
C HIS A 215 5.97 -20.79 -9.26
N ASP A 216 4.99 -21.45 -8.64
CA ASP A 216 5.26 -22.65 -7.81
C ASP A 216 5.76 -23.84 -8.63
N GLU A 217 5.41 -23.94 -9.91
CA GLU A 217 5.90 -24.99 -10.81
C GLU A 217 7.40 -24.86 -11.12
N ASP A 218 7.97 -23.66 -10.96
CA ASP A 218 9.37 -23.32 -11.22
C ASP A 218 10.21 -23.20 -9.92
N TRP A 219 9.72 -23.74 -8.79
CA TRP A 219 10.34 -23.57 -7.47
C TRP A 219 10.34 -24.86 -6.62
N GLU A 220 11.28 -25.77 -6.89
CA GLU A 220 11.38 -27.09 -6.24
C GLU A 220 12.14 -27.07 -4.89
N ALA A 221 11.86 -26.09 -4.04
CA ALA A 221 12.46 -26.01 -2.71
C ALA A 221 11.88 -27.11 -1.77
N ARG A 222 12.69 -28.12 -1.44
CA ARG A 222 12.34 -29.14 -0.43
C ARG A 222 12.13 -28.50 0.96
N PRO A 223 11.18 -28.97 1.78
CA PRO A 223 11.01 -28.51 3.16
C PRO A 223 12.31 -28.60 3.97
N CYS A 224 12.53 -27.63 4.85
CA CYS A 224 13.65 -27.63 5.77
C CYS A 224 13.56 -28.78 6.80
N THR A 225 14.72 -29.24 7.25
CA THR A 225 14.92 -30.31 8.23
C THR A 225 15.89 -29.86 9.32
N ASP A 226 15.88 -30.47 10.51
CA ASP A 226 16.80 -30.07 11.60
C ASP A 226 18.30 -30.14 11.18
N SER A 227 18.67 -31.01 10.23
CA SER A 227 20.03 -31.05 9.65
C SER A 227 20.39 -29.83 8.79
N ASP A 228 19.43 -29.01 8.40
CA ASP A 228 19.64 -27.76 7.67
C ASP A 228 20.04 -26.60 8.58
N PHE A 229 19.98 -26.77 9.90
CA PHE A 229 20.35 -25.75 10.88
C PHE A 229 21.54 -26.22 11.74
N PRO A 230 22.78 -25.77 11.42
CA PRO A 230 24.02 -26.22 12.09
C PRO A 230 23.98 -26.17 13.62
N GLU A 231 23.27 -25.19 14.17
CA GLU A 231 23.11 -24.94 15.60
C GLU A 231 22.35 -26.06 16.34
N LEU A 232 21.62 -26.93 15.63
CA LEU A 232 20.97 -28.13 16.16
C LEU A 232 21.81 -29.42 15.99
N SER A 233 23.04 -29.32 15.47
CA SER A 233 23.88 -30.50 15.22
C SER A 233 24.13 -31.30 16.51
N PRO A 234 23.86 -32.62 16.53
CA PRO A 234 24.09 -33.45 17.71
C PRO A 234 25.59 -33.56 18.00
N GLY A 235 26.00 -33.20 19.22
CA GLY A 235 27.41 -33.19 19.62
C GLY A 235 27.76 -32.44 20.90
N LYS A 236 26.81 -31.71 21.51
CA LYS A 236 26.97 -31.10 22.84
C LYS A 236 26.42 -32.04 23.91
N GLU A 237 27.18 -32.28 24.98
CA GLU A 237 26.79 -33.18 26.08
C GLU A 237 25.69 -32.58 26.98
N GLU A 238 25.58 -31.25 27.03
CA GLU A 238 24.51 -30.52 27.72
C GLU A 238 23.87 -29.48 26.77
N LEU A 239 22.53 -29.38 26.82
CA LEU A 239 21.77 -28.35 26.10
C LEU A 239 21.84 -27.03 26.87
N THR A 240 22.46 -26.01 26.29
CA THR A 240 22.53 -24.67 26.89
C THR A 240 21.22 -23.91 26.71
N SER A 241 21.04 -22.84 27.50
CA SER A 241 19.92 -21.91 27.32
C SER A 241 19.88 -21.26 25.93
N SER A 242 21.02 -21.13 25.24
CA SER A 242 21.11 -20.64 23.85
C SER A 242 20.72 -21.70 22.82
N ASP A 243 20.90 -22.99 23.13
CA ASP A 243 20.50 -24.08 22.22
C ASP A 243 18.97 -24.23 22.23
N MET A 244 18.34 -24.01 23.39
CA MET A 244 16.87 -23.94 23.50
C MET A 244 16.30 -22.74 22.73
N ASP A 245 16.94 -21.57 22.77
CA ASP A 245 16.48 -20.40 22.00
C ASP A 245 16.65 -20.61 20.48
N ALA A 246 17.76 -21.25 20.07
CA ALA A 246 17.96 -21.66 18.68
C ALA A 246 16.87 -22.65 18.24
N ARG A 247 16.52 -23.63 19.09
CA ARG A 247 15.45 -24.59 18.80
C ARG A 247 14.09 -23.93 18.63
N ILE A 248 13.70 -23.06 19.56
CA ILE A 248 12.41 -22.34 19.49
C ILE A 248 12.37 -21.47 18.22
N GLY A 249 13.44 -20.74 17.93
CA GLY A 249 13.55 -19.94 16.71
C GLY A 249 13.45 -20.76 15.42
N TRP A 250 14.11 -21.92 15.38
CA TRP A 250 14.02 -22.86 14.25
C TRP A 250 12.59 -23.38 14.05
N ASP A 251 11.92 -23.79 15.14
CA ASP A 251 10.54 -24.25 15.10
C ASP A 251 9.59 -23.11 14.64
N ILE A 252 9.86 -21.83 14.99
CA ILE A 252 9.14 -20.65 14.44
C ILE A 252 9.34 -20.50 12.94
N PHE A 253 10.57 -20.67 12.43
CA PHE A 253 10.88 -20.55 11.00
C PHE A 253 10.19 -21.67 10.20
N GLY A 254 10.24 -22.91 10.67
CA GLY A 254 9.50 -24.04 10.09
C GLY A 254 7.98 -23.84 10.12
N ALA A 255 7.43 -23.32 11.22
CA ALA A 255 6.01 -23.00 11.31
C ALA A 255 5.58 -21.92 10.31
N HIS A 256 6.40 -20.87 10.11
CA HIS A 256 6.14 -19.85 9.08
C HIS A 256 6.18 -20.43 7.66
N ILE A 257 7.09 -21.35 7.36
CA ILE A 257 7.13 -22.05 6.06
C ILE A 257 5.80 -22.76 5.81
N GLU A 258 5.33 -23.58 6.75
CA GLU A 258 4.08 -24.34 6.57
C GLU A 258 2.85 -23.43 6.50
N LEU A 259 2.79 -22.35 7.30
CA LEU A 259 1.72 -21.35 7.19
C LEU A 259 1.73 -20.67 5.80
N THR A 260 2.91 -20.35 5.26
CA THR A 260 3.08 -19.70 3.95
C THR A 260 2.54 -20.55 2.80
N ARG A 261 2.62 -21.89 2.91
CA ARG A 261 2.00 -22.80 1.95
C ARG A 261 0.47 -22.67 1.96
N ILE A 262 -0.13 -22.54 3.15
CA ILE A 262 -1.59 -22.29 3.28
C ILE A 262 -1.94 -20.88 2.77
N VAL A 263 -1.11 -19.87 3.03
CA VAL A 263 -1.27 -18.50 2.49
C VAL A 263 -1.31 -18.52 0.96
N THR A 264 -0.44 -19.30 0.32
CA THR A 264 -0.38 -19.44 -1.14
C THR A 264 -1.72 -19.91 -1.72
N ASP A 265 -2.34 -20.92 -1.10
CA ASP A 265 -3.65 -21.43 -1.52
C ASP A 265 -4.77 -20.41 -1.28
N ILE A 266 -4.75 -19.70 -0.14
CA ILE A 266 -5.71 -18.63 0.17
C ILE A 266 -5.62 -17.51 -0.85
N LEU A 267 -4.41 -17.07 -1.21
CA LEU A 267 -4.19 -16.01 -2.19
C LEU A 267 -4.68 -16.43 -3.59
N ARG A 268 -4.34 -17.64 -4.04
CA ARG A 268 -4.81 -18.20 -5.32
C ARG A 268 -6.35 -18.24 -5.38
N THR A 269 -6.98 -18.69 -4.29
CA THR A 269 -8.44 -18.90 -4.19
C THR A 269 -9.24 -17.60 -4.11
N PHE A 270 -8.80 -16.63 -3.29
CA PHE A 270 -9.61 -15.46 -2.90
C PHE A 270 -9.06 -14.09 -3.31
N TYR A 271 -7.84 -14.05 -3.85
CA TYR A 271 -7.12 -12.81 -4.13
C TYR A 271 -6.43 -12.81 -5.51
N SER A 272 -6.64 -13.83 -6.34
CA SER A 272 -6.22 -13.79 -7.74
C SER A 272 -7.14 -12.89 -8.57
N LEU A 273 -6.61 -12.23 -9.61
CA LEU A 273 -7.39 -11.34 -10.48
C LEU A 273 -8.60 -12.06 -11.13
N LYS A 274 -8.47 -13.36 -11.42
CA LYS A 274 -9.58 -14.19 -11.94
C LYS A 274 -10.68 -14.44 -10.89
N ALA A 275 -10.32 -14.45 -9.61
CA ALA A 275 -11.26 -14.61 -8.51
C ALA A 275 -12.00 -13.30 -8.18
N THR A 276 -11.32 -12.15 -8.28
CA THR A 276 -11.82 -10.86 -7.77
C THR A 276 -12.37 -9.90 -8.82
N ARG A 277 -12.12 -10.07 -10.13
CA ARG A 277 -12.75 -9.24 -11.18
C ARG A 277 -14.28 -9.34 -11.12
N ALA A 278 -14.98 -8.31 -11.60
CA ALA A 278 -16.41 -8.38 -11.84
C ALA A 278 -16.74 -9.53 -12.81
N ALA A 279 -17.76 -10.33 -12.48
CA ALA A 279 -18.04 -11.61 -13.15
C ALA A 279 -16.81 -12.54 -13.18
N GLY A 280 -16.05 -12.53 -12.08
CA GLY A 280 -14.98 -13.48 -11.78
C GLY A 280 -15.50 -14.70 -11.04
N LEU A 281 -14.58 -15.63 -10.70
CA LEU A 281 -14.94 -16.91 -10.07
C LEU A 281 -15.80 -16.74 -8.80
N LEU A 282 -15.51 -15.75 -7.95
CA LEU A 282 -16.26 -15.55 -6.70
C LEU A 282 -17.68 -15.00 -6.91
N ASP A 283 -17.89 -14.22 -7.98
CA ASP A 283 -19.22 -13.74 -8.38
C ASP A 283 -20.03 -14.88 -9.03
N GLU A 284 -19.41 -15.64 -9.93
CA GLU A 284 -20.03 -16.78 -10.63
C GLU A 284 -20.55 -17.87 -9.69
N ILE A 285 -19.74 -18.24 -8.68
CA ILE A 285 -20.13 -19.26 -7.67
C ILE A 285 -20.96 -18.67 -6.51
N GLY A 286 -20.92 -17.34 -6.35
CA GLY A 286 -21.54 -16.60 -5.26
C GLY A 286 -21.06 -16.97 -3.86
N ILE A 287 -21.69 -16.39 -2.84
CA ILE A 287 -21.32 -16.61 -1.42
C ILE A 287 -21.33 -18.09 -1.00
N ALA A 288 -22.21 -18.92 -1.56
CA ALA A 288 -22.28 -20.35 -1.22
C ALA A 288 -20.99 -21.07 -1.64
N GLY A 289 -20.60 -20.95 -2.92
CA GLY A 289 -19.34 -21.53 -3.40
C GLY A 289 -18.12 -20.91 -2.74
N ALA A 290 -18.14 -19.60 -2.43
CA ALA A 290 -17.06 -18.96 -1.69
C ALA A 290 -16.89 -19.54 -0.26
N VAL A 291 -17.98 -19.87 0.43
CA VAL A 291 -17.96 -20.56 1.73
C VAL A 291 -17.46 -22.00 1.59
N ASP A 292 -17.90 -22.72 0.57
CA ASP A 292 -17.46 -24.10 0.30
C ASP A 292 -15.94 -24.17 0.00
N LEU A 293 -15.40 -23.20 -0.73
CA LEU A 293 -13.96 -23.03 -0.94
C LEU A 293 -13.21 -22.61 0.35
N ALA A 294 -13.84 -21.81 1.21
CA ALA A 294 -13.22 -21.35 2.45
C ALA A 294 -13.10 -22.46 3.50
N GLN A 295 -14.08 -23.36 3.58
CA GLN A 295 -14.15 -24.40 4.60
C GLN A 295 -12.89 -25.29 4.71
N PRO A 296 -12.32 -25.87 3.63
CA PRO A 296 -11.10 -26.66 3.72
C PRO A 296 -9.86 -25.84 4.11
N LEU A 297 -9.79 -24.56 3.70
CA LEU A 297 -8.68 -23.67 4.05
C LEU A 297 -8.73 -23.23 5.52
N VAL A 298 -9.92 -22.90 6.03
CA VAL A 298 -10.14 -22.61 7.47
C VAL A 298 -9.87 -23.84 8.33
N LEU A 299 -10.24 -25.04 7.87
CA LEU A 299 -9.89 -26.28 8.57
C LEU A 299 -8.39 -26.49 8.62
N ARG A 300 -7.67 -26.37 7.49
CA ARG A 300 -6.21 -26.49 7.42
C ARG A 300 -5.50 -25.49 8.34
N LEU A 301 -5.91 -24.22 8.34
CA LEU A 301 -5.38 -23.20 9.26
C LEU A 301 -5.55 -23.62 10.72
N ARG A 302 -6.76 -24.06 11.12
CA ARG A 302 -7.04 -24.47 12.51
C ARG A 302 -6.30 -25.73 12.92
N THR A 303 -6.20 -26.72 12.03
CA THR A 303 -5.42 -27.95 12.27
C THR A 303 -3.95 -27.63 12.44
N TRP A 304 -3.39 -26.76 11.59
CA TRP A 304 -2.01 -26.29 11.70
C TRP A 304 -1.78 -25.56 13.04
N TYR A 305 -2.68 -24.64 13.44
CA TYR A 305 -2.55 -23.89 14.69
C TYR A 305 -2.67 -24.80 15.92
N ALA A 306 -3.58 -25.78 15.90
CA ALA A 306 -3.74 -26.77 16.97
C ALA A 306 -2.60 -27.80 17.04
N ALA A 307 -1.78 -27.91 15.99
CA ALA A 307 -0.60 -28.78 15.94
C ALA A 307 0.70 -28.05 16.32
N LEU A 308 0.65 -26.76 16.68
CA LEU A 308 1.83 -26.02 17.13
C LEU A 308 2.38 -26.63 18.44
N PRO A 309 3.71 -26.82 18.56
CA PRO A 309 4.33 -27.23 19.82
C PRO A 309 4.04 -26.23 20.94
N ASP A 310 3.95 -26.69 22.19
CA ASP A 310 3.66 -25.82 23.34
C ASP A 310 4.66 -24.66 23.50
N ALA A 311 5.90 -24.84 23.05
CA ALA A 311 6.93 -23.80 23.01
C ALA A 311 6.59 -22.61 22.10
N LEU A 312 5.73 -22.80 21.09
CA LEU A 312 5.30 -21.76 20.13
C LEU A 312 3.99 -21.06 20.54
N HIS A 313 3.37 -21.45 21.65
CA HIS A 313 2.21 -20.74 22.18
C HIS A 313 2.62 -19.38 22.78
N LEU A 314 1.77 -18.36 22.60
CA LEU A 314 2.04 -16.99 23.09
C LEU A 314 2.24 -16.91 24.62
N ARG A 315 1.59 -17.81 25.38
CA ARG A 315 1.77 -17.92 26.84
C ARG A 315 3.14 -18.44 27.28
N THR A 316 3.90 -19.07 26.39
CA THR A 316 5.09 -19.84 26.72
C THR A 316 6.34 -18.97 26.64
N LYS A 317 6.48 -18.05 27.60
CA LYS A 317 7.61 -17.13 27.70
C LYS A 317 8.62 -17.53 28.77
N GLN A 318 9.90 -17.21 28.55
CA GLN A 318 10.97 -17.40 29.54
C GLN A 318 11.33 -16.05 30.19
N ARG A 319 11.45 -16.02 31.52
CA ARG A 319 11.76 -14.79 32.26
C ARG A 319 13.10 -14.20 31.80
N GLY A 320 13.09 -12.94 31.39
CA GLY A 320 14.29 -12.22 30.94
C GLY A 320 14.73 -12.54 29.51
N LYS A 321 13.90 -13.21 28.71
CA LYS A 321 14.13 -13.42 27.27
C LYS A 321 13.02 -12.81 26.43
N LEU A 322 13.35 -12.50 25.18
CA LEU A 322 12.37 -12.08 24.16
C LEU A 322 11.62 -13.29 23.60
N CYS A 323 10.40 -13.08 23.12
CA CYS A 323 9.49 -14.12 22.65
C CYS A 323 8.97 -13.80 21.24
N ALA A 324 9.61 -14.36 20.21
CA ALA A 324 9.24 -14.10 18.81
C ALA A 324 7.90 -14.73 18.39
N ASN A 325 7.27 -15.56 19.24
CA ASN A 325 6.00 -16.25 18.97
C ASN A 325 4.88 -15.30 18.50
N GLY A 326 4.86 -14.04 18.96
CA GLY A 326 3.85 -13.06 18.56
C GLY A 326 3.71 -12.87 17.04
N SER A 327 4.82 -12.95 16.31
CA SER A 327 4.85 -12.85 14.84
C SER A 327 4.02 -13.95 14.16
N LEU A 328 4.21 -15.20 14.60
CA LEU A 328 3.52 -16.38 14.08
C LEU A 328 2.00 -16.33 14.33
N HIS A 329 1.60 -15.87 15.52
CA HIS A 329 0.19 -15.75 15.90
C HIS A 329 -0.50 -14.61 15.14
N LEU A 330 0.19 -13.48 14.91
CA LEU A 330 -0.33 -12.39 14.07
C LEU A 330 -0.46 -12.81 12.60
N ALA A 331 0.54 -13.53 12.07
CA ALA A 331 0.50 -14.09 10.72
C ALA A 331 -0.72 -15.02 10.54
N TYR A 332 -0.96 -15.93 11.49
CA TYR A 332 -2.16 -16.78 11.51
C TYR A 332 -3.46 -15.97 11.56
N ALA A 333 -3.58 -15.02 12.50
CA ALA A 333 -4.78 -14.20 12.64
C ALA A 333 -5.08 -13.38 11.37
N SER A 334 -4.04 -12.88 10.70
CA SER A 334 -4.17 -12.15 9.43
C SER A 334 -4.75 -13.01 8.29
N MET A 335 -4.51 -14.32 8.30
CA MET A 335 -5.09 -15.26 7.33
C MET A 335 -6.55 -15.59 7.62
N GLU A 336 -6.94 -15.75 8.89
CA GLU A 336 -8.36 -15.84 9.23
C GLU A 336 -9.11 -14.56 8.84
N VAL A 337 -8.51 -13.38 9.11
CA VAL A 337 -9.02 -12.07 8.69
C VAL A 337 -9.16 -11.97 7.17
N ALA A 338 -8.17 -12.43 6.40
CA ALA A 338 -8.20 -12.41 4.93
C ALA A 338 -9.36 -13.24 4.36
N ILE A 339 -9.53 -14.49 4.81
CA ILE A 339 -10.65 -15.34 4.36
C ILE A 339 -12.00 -14.67 4.65
N HIS A 340 -12.21 -14.13 5.85
CA HIS A 340 -13.48 -13.48 6.20
C HIS A 340 -13.68 -12.16 5.43
N ARG A 341 -12.62 -11.41 5.11
CA ARG A 341 -12.66 -10.25 4.21
C ARG A 341 -13.01 -10.64 2.77
N ALA A 342 -12.66 -11.84 2.30
CA ALA A 342 -13.13 -12.37 1.02
C ALA A 342 -14.62 -12.75 1.06
N LEU A 343 -15.05 -13.48 2.09
CA LEU A 343 -16.46 -13.86 2.26
C LEU A 343 -17.40 -12.64 2.40
N LEU A 344 -16.98 -11.59 3.09
CA LEU A 344 -17.75 -10.34 3.18
C LEU A 344 -17.89 -9.63 1.84
N ARG A 345 -16.87 -9.67 0.96
CA ARG A 345 -16.93 -9.08 -0.38
C ARG A 345 -17.88 -9.85 -1.31
N ALA A 346 -18.01 -11.16 -1.12
CA ALA A 346 -18.95 -12.01 -1.86
C ALA A 346 -20.42 -11.89 -1.40
N LEU A 347 -20.74 -11.06 -0.40
CA LEU A 347 -22.12 -10.80 0.02
C LEU A 347 -22.82 -9.85 -0.95
N THR A 348 -23.98 -10.27 -1.45
CA THR A 348 -24.85 -9.48 -2.33
C THR A 348 -26.15 -9.07 -1.63
N PRO A 349 -26.88 -8.04 -2.10
CA PRO A 349 -28.17 -7.66 -1.53
C PRO A 349 -29.23 -8.79 -1.55
N ASP A 350 -29.17 -9.69 -2.53
CA ASP A 350 -30.03 -10.88 -2.64
C ASP A 350 -29.57 -12.06 -1.76
N THR A 351 -28.42 -11.97 -1.07
CA THR A 351 -27.94 -13.02 -0.18
C THR A 351 -28.87 -13.18 1.02
N SER A 352 -29.37 -14.40 1.27
CA SER A 352 -30.30 -14.68 2.37
C SER A 352 -29.78 -14.20 3.73
N GLU A 353 -30.67 -13.65 4.54
CA GLU A 353 -30.35 -13.04 5.84
C GLU A 353 -29.62 -14.01 6.77
N ALA A 354 -30.02 -15.29 6.81
CA ALA A 354 -29.35 -16.31 7.63
C ALA A 354 -27.88 -16.56 7.23
N VAL A 355 -27.56 -16.55 5.92
CA VAL A 355 -26.17 -16.68 5.44
C VAL A 355 -25.39 -15.41 5.73
N ARG A 356 -25.99 -14.25 5.48
CA ARG A 356 -25.41 -12.93 5.74
C ARG A 356 -25.02 -12.78 7.21
N ASN A 357 -25.95 -13.06 8.13
CA ASN A 357 -25.74 -13.00 9.57
C ASN A 357 -24.65 -13.97 10.04
N ARG A 358 -24.57 -15.19 9.48
CA ARG A 358 -23.50 -16.15 9.78
C ARG A 358 -22.13 -15.64 9.35
N VAL A 359 -22.00 -15.13 8.12
CA VAL A 359 -20.72 -14.60 7.59
C VAL A 359 -20.26 -13.37 8.37
N ARG A 360 -21.18 -12.42 8.62
CA ARG A 360 -20.89 -11.22 9.43
C ARG A 360 -20.53 -11.57 10.87
N SER A 361 -21.27 -12.46 11.53
CA SER A 361 -20.96 -12.92 12.90
C SER A 361 -19.59 -13.58 13.00
N ALA A 362 -19.23 -14.45 12.05
CA ALA A 362 -17.91 -15.06 12.00
C ALA A 362 -16.80 -14.02 11.80
N ALA A 363 -17.01 -13.06 10.89
CA ALA A 363 -16.06 -11.97 10.66
C ALA A 363 -15.88 -11.05 11.89
N ARG A 364 -16.97 -10.72 12.60
CA ARG A 364 -16.89 -9.99 13.89
C ARG A 364 -16.09 -10.77 14.93
N ALA A 365 -16.30 -12.08 15.05
CA ALA A 365 -15.54 -12.92 15.97
C ALA A 365 -14.03 -12.96 15.63
N LYS A 366 -13.66 -12.90 14.34
CA LYS A 366 -12.25 -12.81 13.90
C LYS A 366 -11.62 -11.44 14.12
N LEU A 367 -12.39 -10.37 13.91
CA LEU A 367 -11.95 -9.02 14.30
C LEU A 367 -11.68 -8.95 15.81
N GLN A 368 -12.60 -9.45 16.64
CA GLN A 368 -12.46 -9.47 18.10
C GLN A 368 -11.18 -10.22 18.51
N ALA A 369 -11.01 -11.46 18.08
CA ALA A 369 -9.87 -12.29 18.46
C ALA A 369 -8.51 -11.70 17.99
N ALA A 370 -8.47 -11.04 16.82
CA ALA A 370 -7.25 -10.41 16.32
C ALA A 370 -6.92 -9.10 17.05
N THR A 371 -7.93 -8.31 17.44
CA THR A 371 -7.73 -7.13 18.31
C THR A 371 -7.29 -7.57 19.72
N GLU A 372 -7.90 -8.59 20.30
CA GLU A 372 -7.51 -9.17 21.60
C GLU A 372 -6.07 -9.72 21.57
N LEU A 373 -5.67 -10.42 20.50
CA LEU A 373 -4.31 -10.89 20.30
C LEU A 373 -3.31 -9.72 20.38
N LEU A 374 -3.52 -8.66 19.58
CA LEU A 374 -2.65 -7.48 19.58
C LEU A 374 -2.68 -6.72 20.92
N ALA A 375 -3.83 -6.66 21.59
CA ALA A 375 -3.99 -6.08 22.92
C ALA A 375 -3.34 -6.92 24.02
N SER A 376 -3.16 -8.23 23.82
CA SER A 376 -2.51 -9.16 24.77
C SER A 376 -0.97 -9.20 24.65
N LEU A 377 -0.38 -8.64 23.60
CA LEU A 377 1.08 -8.69 23.38
C LEU A 377 1.84 -7.98 24.50
N GLU A 378 2.57 -8.74 25.31
CA GLU A 378 3.42 -8.27 26.40
C GLU A 378 4.78 -7.74 25.90
N PRO A 379 5.56 -6.99 26.71
CA PRO A 379 6.85 -6.40 26.32
C PRO A 379 7.84 -7.39 25.70
N GLU A 380 7.91 -8.62 26.24
CA GLU A 380 8.77 -9.69 25.74
C GLU A 380 8.44 -10.09 24.29
N HIS A 381 7.18 -9.95 23.88
CA HIS A 381 6.72 -10.18 22.51
C HIS A 381 6.97 -8.96 21.62
N THR A 382 6.57 -7.78 22.09
CA THR A 382 6.57 -6.55 21.27
C THR A 382 7.98 -6.13 20.85
N ALA A 383 9.00 -6.46 21.64
CA ALA A 383 10.39 -6.12 21.34
C ALA A 383 11.24 -7.29 20.77
N ALA A 384 10.63 -8.46 20.54
CA ALA A 384 11.27 -9.55 19.80
C ALA A 384 11.47 -9.18 18.32
N PHE A 385 12.04 -10.09 17.51
CA PHE A 385 12.08 -9.92 16.07
C PHE A 385 10.68 -10.06 15.45
N TRP A 386 10.29 -9.09 14.63
CA TRP A 386 9.10 -9.13 13.78
C TRP A 386 9.52 -8.94 12.33
N GLY A 387 9.09 -9.84 11.44
CA GLY A 387 9.31 -9.69 10.01
C GLY A 387 8.46 -8.56 9.43
N ARG A 388 8.89 -7.99 8.30
CA ARG A 388 8.31 -6.77 7.71
C ARG A 388 6.80 -6.81 7.45
N ALA A 389 6.25 -7.98 7.16
CA ALA A 389 4.81 -8.16 6.94
C ALA A 389 3.97 -7.80 8.17
N ALA A 390 4.52 -7.84 9.39
CA ALA A 390 3.79 -7.68 10.65
C ALA A 390 3.00 -6.36 10.74
N ALA A 391 3.57 -5.24 10.28
CA ALA A 391 2.89 -3.95 10.31
C ALA A 391 1.60 -3.96 9.47
N HIS A 392 1.67 -4.52 8.26
CA HIS A 392 0.53 -4.62 7.35
C HIS A 392 -0.45 -5.71 7.79
N GLN A 393 0.03 -6.83 8.34
CA GLN A 393 -0.82 -7.88 8.94
C GLN A 393 -1.70 -7.30 10.06
N ALA A 394 -1.14 -6.45 10.93
CA ALA A 394 -1.91 -5.73 11.95
C ALA A 394 -2.86 -4.68 11.34
N ALA A 395 -2.43 -3.94 10.31
CA ALA A 395 -3.31 -2.99 9.61
C ALA A 395 -4.51 -3.68 8.92
N HIS A 396 -4.33 -4.88 8.37
CA HIS A 396 -5.41 -5.66 7.78
C HIS A 396 -6.51 -6.06 8.78
N VAL A 397 -6.19 -6.20 10.08
CA VAL A 397 -7.19 -6.40 11.14
C VAL A 397 -8.15 -5.20 11.18
N GLY A 398 -7.60 -3.97 11.21
CA GLY A 398 -8.41 -2.75 11.18
C GLY A 398 -9.16 -2.59 9.86
N SER A 399 -8.55 -2.99 8.73
CA SER A 399 -9.21 -2.98 7.41
C SER A 399 -10.42 -3.93 7.33
N LEU A 400 -10.44 -5.05 8.08
CA LEU A 400 -11.65 -5.87 8.25
C LEU A 400 -12.72 -5.16 9.08
N GLY A 401 -12.33 -4.49 10.18
CA GLY A 401 -13.23 -3.63 10.96
C GLY A 401 -13.85 -2.52 10.12
N ALA A 402 -13.07 -1.90 9.24
CA ALA A 402 -13.53 -0.89 8.28
C ALA A 402 -14.50 -1.46 7.24
N LEU A 403 -14.24 -2.65 6.69
CA LEU A 403 -15.15 -3.30 5.77
C LEU A 403 -16.48 -3.67 6.45
N LEU A 404 -16.43 -4.22 7.67
CA LEU A 404 -17.61 -4.52 8.47
C LEU A 404 -18.41 -3.25 8.77
N TRP A 405 -17.75 -2.17 9.19
CA TRP A 405 -18.35 -0.86 9.43
C TRP A 405 -19.02 -0.28 8.18
N ALA A 406 -18.32 -0.25 7.04
CA ALA A 406 -18.82 0.33 5.80
C ALA A 406 -19.98 -0.45 5.17
N THR A 407 -20.12 -1.73 5.52
CA THR A 407 -21.19 -2.64 5.06
C THR A 407 -22.21 -2.96 6.16
N ALA A 408 -22.17 -2.25 7.29
CA ALA A 408 -23.05 -2.49 8.43
C ALA A 408 -24.50 -2.11 8.11
N GLU A 409 -25.44 -2.93 8.56
CA GLU A 409 -26.88 -2.73 8.33
C GLU A 409 -27.56 -1.99 9.49
N THR A 410 -26.95 -2.00 10.68
CA THR A 410 -27.48 -1.36 11.88
C THR A 410 -26.50 -0.35 12.46
N ALA A 411 -27.04 0.69 13.11
CA ALA A 411 -26.24 1.67 13.85
C ALA A 411 -25.44 1.02 15.00
N GLU A 412 -25.99 -0.03 15.61
CA GLU A 412 -25.31 -0.83 16.63
C GLU A 412 -24.07 -1.54 16.06
N GLU A 413 -24.16 -2.14 14.87
CA GLU A 413 -23.01 -2.77 14.22
C GLU A 413 -21.94 -1.73 13.83
N MET A 414 -22.35 -0.55 13.32
CA MET A 414 -21.42 0.54 13.06
C MET A 414 -20.69 0.99 14.34
N ALA A 415 -21.42 1.19 15.44
CA ALA A 415 -20.84 1.57 16.73
C ALA A 415 -19.88 0.49 17.26
N TRP A 416 -20.27 -0.79 17.18
CA TRP A 416 -19.43 -1.91 17.59
C TRP A 416 -18.14 -1.97 16.76
N CYS A 417 -18.22 -1.90 15.42
CA CYS A 417 -17.04 -1.96 14.56
C CYS A 417 -16.09 -0.78 14.83
N ALA A 418 -16.63 0.43 15.03
CA ALA A 418 -15.82 1.59 15.38
C ALA A 418 -15.05 1.37 16.70
N ALA A 419 -15.74 0.92 17.75
CA ALA A 419 -15.11 0.62 19.05
C ALA A 419 -14.01 -0.46 18.97
N ARG A 420 -14.12 -1.46 18.08
CA ARG A 420 -13.06 -2.47 17.84
C ARG A 420 -11.85 -1.90 17.09
N VAL A 421 -12.07 -0.98 16.16
CA VAL A 421 -10.97 -0.28 15.46
C VAL A 421 -10.25 0.69 16.41
N ASP A 422 -10.98 1.38 17.29
CA ASP A 422 -10.38 2.25 18.30
C ASP A 422 -9.60 1.48 19.37
N GLU A 423 -10.08 0.31 19.80
CA GLU A 423 -9.33 -0.60 20.67
C GLU A 423 -8.04 -1.10 20.00
N LEU A 424 -8.10 -1.44 18.70
CA LEU A 424 -6.91 -1.79 17.91
C LEU A 424 -5.92 -0.61 17.81
N ARG A 425 -6.39 0.60 17.49
CA ARG A 425 -5.55 1.81 17.49
C ARG A 425 -4.89 2.03 18.84
N TRP A 426 -5.62 1.89 19.94
CA TRP A 426 -5.10 2.02 21.29
C TRP A 426 -4.03 0.96 21.59
N ALA A 427 -4.31 -0.31 21.29
CA ALA A 427 -3.37 -1.41 21.48
C ALA A 427 -2.05 -1.21 20.72
N LEU A 428 -2.11 -0.67 19.49
CA LEU A 428 -0.93 -0.34 18.69
C LEU A 428 -0.23 0.93 19.21
N ARG A 429 -0.97 1.98 19.58
CA ARG A 429 -0.44 3.26 20.08
C ARG A 429 0.34 3.11 21.38
N VAL A 430 -0.15 2.29 22.31
CA VAL A 430 0.56 1.96 23.57
C VAL A 430 1.88 1.22 23.32
N ARG A 431 2.01 0.51 22.18
CA ARG A 431 3.18 -0.31 21.83
C ARG A 431 4.15 0.37 20.87
N GLY A 432 3.70 1.35 20.08
CA GLY A 432 4.48 1.96 19.00
C GLY A 432 5.76 2.69 19.42
N SER A 433 5.89 3.05 20.71
CA SER A 433 7.16 3.57 21.26
C SER A 433 8.25 2.50 21.37
N ALA A 434 7.87 1.24 21.64
CA ALA A 434 8.78 0.12 21.87
C ALA A 434 8.86 -0.86 20.69
N ALA A 435 7.86 -0.87 19.80
CA ALA A 435 7.72 -1.83 18.71
C ALA A 435 7.54 -1.13 17.35
N PRO A 436 8.53 -1.19 16.44
CA PRO A 436 8.45 -0.60 15.11
C PRO A 436 7.20 -1.04 14.35
N PHE A 437 6.95 -2.35 14.25
CA PHE A 437 5.78 -2.87 13.53
C PHE A 437 4.45 -2.29 14.03
N ALA A 438 4.31 -2.01 15.33
CA ALA A 438 3.07 -1.50 15.92
C ALA A 438 2.85 -0.01 15.61
N ARG A 439 3.93 0.78 15.61
CA ARG A 439 3.91 2.18 15.15
C ARG A 439 3.58 2.27 13.67
N ASP A 440 4.24 1.43 12.87
CA ASP A 440 4.11 1.46 11.41
C ASP A 440 2.73 0.92 11.00
N ALA A 441 2.17 -0.08 11.72
CA ALA A 441 0.77 -0.50 11.60
C ALA A 441 -0.22 0.61 11.96
N LEU A 442 0.03 1.36 13.04
CA LEU A 442 -0.83 2.48 13.41
C LEU A 442 -0.81 3.56 12.32
N TRP A 443 0.35 3.89 11.76
CA TRP A 443 0.46 4.84 10.66
C TRP A 443 -0.34 4.39 9.43
N LEU A 444 -0.20 3.12 9.02
CA LEU A 444 -1.01 2.53 7.94
C LEU A 444 -2.52 2.63 8.24
N LEU A 445 -2.95 2.35 9.47
CA LEU A 445 -4.36 2.44 9.86
C LEU A 445 -4.90 3.88 9.87
N GLU A 446 -4.12 4.87 10.29
CA GLU A 446 -4.59 6.26 10.25
C GLU A 446 -4.65 6.78 8.80
N HIS A 447 -3.74 6.34 7.91
CA HIS A 447 -3.79 6.63 6.48
C HIS A 447 -4.99 5.97 5.78
N ASP A 448 -5.16 4.65 5.95
CA ASP A 448 -6.20 3.88 5.27
C ASP A 448 -7.61 4.14 5.83
N ILE A 449 -7.75 4.30 7.16
CA ILE A 449 -9.04 4.25 7.86
C ILE A 449 -9.22 5.27 9.01
N GLY A 450 -8.37 6.29 9.12
CA GLY A 450 -8.31 7.28 10.22
C GLY A 450 -9.56 8.14 10.50
N GLY A 451 -10.71 7.86 9.88
CA GLY A 451 -11.99 8.54 10.13
C GLY A 451 -13.02 7.71 10.91
N ILE A 452 -12.80 6.39 11.02
CA ILE A 452 -13.69 5.51 11.78
C ILE A 452 -13.56 5.85 13.27
N GLY A 453 -14.66 6.20 13.94
CA GLY A 453 -14.69 6.57 15.37
C GLY A 453 -15.12 8.02 15.64
N VAL A 454 -14.78 8.98 14.77
CA VAL A 454 -15.14 10.40 14.97
C VAL A 454 -16.66 10.65 14.89
N VAL A 455 -17.40 9.74 14.23
CA VAL A 455 -18.85 9.84 13.97
C VAL A 455 -19.71 9.64 15.23
N THR A 456 -19.24 8.90 16.24
CA THR A 456 -20.03 8.60 17.45
C THR A 456 -20.02 9.74 18.48
N ALA A 457 -18.91 10.47 18.60
CA ALA A 457 -18.70 11.48 19.64
C ALA A 457 -19.63 12.72 19.56
N THR A 458 -20.28 12.96 18.41
CA THR A 458 -21.17 14.11 18.20
C THR A 458 -22.66 13.78 18.29
N HIS A 459 -23.04 12.52 18.55
CA HIS A 459 -24.45 12.11 18.56
C HIS A 459 -25.13 12.24 19.94
N GLU A 460 -24.37 12.50 21.01
CA GLU A 460 -24.85 12.64 22.39
C GLU A 460 -24.68 14.07 22.95
N GLN A 461 -25.29 15.06 22.31
CA GLN A 461 -25.70 16.30 22.99
C GLN A 461 -27.13 16.69 22.59
N PRO A 462 -28.12 16.50 23.47
CA PRO A 462 -29.45 17.07 23.26
C PRO A 462 -29.36 18.60 23.30
N MET A 463 -29.77 19.28 22.23
CA MET A 463 -29.89 20.75 22.27
C MET A 463 -30.97 21.15 23.27
N ALA A 464 -30.56 21.75 24.39
CA ALA A 464 -31.47 22.43 25.30
C ALA A 464 -32.01 23.71 24.62
N PRO A 465 -33.32 24.02 24.74
CA PRO A 465 -33.90 25.17 24.06
C PRO A 465 -33.46 26.49 24.70
N THR A 466 -33.16 27.46 23.85
CA THR A 466 -32.89 28.86 24.22
C THR A 466 -34.12 29.51 24.83
N ASN A 467 -33.94 30.25 25.94
CA ASN A 467 -34.82 31.34 26.32
C ASN A 467 -34.03 32.42 27.09
N MET A 468 -34.54 33.66 27.03
CA MET A 468 -33.83 34.89 27.40
C MET A 468 -34.11 35.35 28.84
N GLU A 469 -33.28 36.29 29.32
CA GLU A 469 -33.47 37.12 30.53
C GLU A 469 -33.46 36.34 31.88
N GLY A 470 -32.93 36.85 33.00
CA GLY A 470 -32.19 38.07 33.32
C GLY A 470 -31.77 38.04 34.81
N GLU A 471 -30.90 38.96 35.22
CA GLU A 471 -30.59 39.35 36.63
C GLU A 471 -30.04 38.30 37.64
N LYS A 472 -28.86 38.64 38.21
CA LYS A 472 -28.44 38.34 39.59
C LYS A 472 -28.98 39.46 40.52
N PRO A 473 -28.99 39.39 41.88
CA PRO A 473 -28.18 38.53 42.77
C PRO A 473 -29.05 37.95 43.95
N ASP A 474 -28.62 37.58 45.17
CA ASP A 474 -27.31 37.51 45.87
C ASP A 474 -27.39 36.55 47.10
N THR A 475 -26.26 36.31 47.78
CA THR A 475 -26.11 35.90 49.21
C THR A 475 -26.70 34.56 49.68
N THR A 476 -26.17 33.82 50.67
CA THR A 476 -24.90 33.91 51.45
C THR A 476 -24.55 32.53 52.03
N GLU A 477 -23.25 32.35 52.30
CA GLU A 477 -22.67 31.59 53.44
C GLU A 477 -22.92 30.06 53.65
N ALA A 478 -21.99 29.28 54.22
CA ALA A 478 -20.53 29.38 54.35
C ALA A 478 -19.98 28.08 55.01
N GLN A 479 -18.65 28.00 55.14
CA GLN A 479 -17.88 27.16 56.08
C GLN A 479 -17.72 25.66 55.70
N HIS A 480 -16.53 25.03 55.79
CA HIS A 480 -15.20 25.44 56.31
C HIS A 480 -14.09 24.79 55.46
N ALA A 481 -13.05 25.55 55.05
CA ALA A 481 -11.67 25.56 55.61
C ALA A 481 -10.84 24.27 55.36
N GLY A 482 -9.57 24.27 54.94
CA GLY A 482 -8.53 25.28 54.66
C GLY A 482 -7.14 24.56 54.60
N ASN A 483 -5.96 25.13 54.31
CA ASN A 483 -5.51 26.46 53.87
C ASN A 483 -4.00 26.39 53.48
N LYS A 484 -3.40 27.46 52.92
CA LYS A 484 -1.94 27.68 52.57
C LYS A 484 -1.43 26.97 51.29
N HIS A 485 -0.91 27.59 50.22
CA HIS A 485 -0.42 28.95 49.90
C HIS A 485 1.03 29.31 50.34
N GLN A 486 1.97 29.39 49.37
CA GLN A 486 3.00 30.43 49.07
C GLN A 486 3.94 29.87 47.97
N THR A 487 3.80 30.26 46.68
CA THR A 487 4.44 31.41 45.95
C THR A 487 5.96 31.47 45.96
N ASP A 488 6.56 31.64 44.77
CA ASP A 488 7.20 32.92 44.38
C ASP A 488 7.45 33.02 42.85
N HIS A 489 7.74 34.24 42.38
CA HIS A 489 7.76 34.68 40.98
C HIS A 489 9.19 34.97 40.46
N GLU A 490 9.39 34.92 39.13
CA GLU A 490 9.99 35.97 38.25
C GLU A 490 9.98 35.43 36.80
N VAL A 491 9.26 35.98 35.81
CA VAL A 491 9.37 37.29 35.11
C VAL A 491 10.67 37.38 34.30
N THR A 492 10.64 37.28 32.95
CA THR A 492 10.48 38.47 32.10
C THR A 492 10.05 38.13 30.66
N ASP A 493 9.02 38.84 30.19
CA ASP A 493 8.69 39.10 28.77
C ASP A 493 9.26 40.47 28.38
N ILE A 494 9.48 40.77 27.08
CA ILE A 494 9.20 42.09 26.44
C ILE A 494 9.48 42.07 24.91
N LYS A 495 8.40 42.17 24.12
CA LYS A 495 8.04 43.15 23.05
C LYS A 495 9.14 43.81 22.16
N ARG A 496 8.88 44.33 20.94
CA ARG A 496 7.81 44.20 19.90
C ARG A 496 8.09 45.19 18.74
N ALA A 497 8.02 44.73 17.48
CA ALA A 497 7.66 45.46 16.22
C ALA A 497 8.51 46.59 15.57
N LYS A 498 8.64 46.45 14.23
CA LYS A 498 8.65 47.48 13.14
C LYS A 498 9.87 48.47 13.08
N THR A 499 10.28 49.06 11.94
CA THR A 499 9.65 49.27 10.61
C THR A 499 10.69 49.50 9.47
N GLU A 500 10.26 49.33 8.20
CA GLU A 500 10.55 50.17 7.00
C GLU A 500 11.86 50.13 6.13
N THR A 501 11.57 50.25 4.82
CA THR A 501 12.34 50.75 3.65
C THR A 501 13.51 49.98 2.99
N GLN A 502 13.34 49.77 1.67
CA GLN A 502 14.36 49.53 0.63
C GLN A 502 15.13 50.86 0.31
N PRO A 503 16.19 50.89 -0.54
CA PRO A 503 15.98 50.89 -2.01
C PRO A 503 17.11 50.32 -2.93
N GLY A 504 16.72 49.78 -4.09
CA GLY A 504 17.40 49.91 -5.41
C GLY A 504 18.76 49.23 -5.66
N HIS A 505 19.33 49.26 -6.88
CA HIS A 505 18.78 49.33 -8.26
C HIS A 505 19.94 49.08 -9.27
N GLU A 506 19.63 48.92 -10.57
CA GLU A 506 20.56 49.03 -11.74
C GLU A 506 21.52 47.82 -11.97
N HIS A 507 21.42 47.03 -13.05
CA HIS A 507 21.61 47.27 -14.50
C HIS A 507 23.02 46.91 -14.99
N GLU A 508 23.13 45.95 -15.92
CA GLU A 508 23.51 46.24 -17.33
C GLU A 508 23.36 44.98 -18.23
N ALA A 509 23.29 45.20 -19.54
CA ALA A 509 22.99 44.18 -20.55
C ALA A 509 24.08 44.11 -21.63
N ASN A 510 24.22 42.97 -22.30
CA ASN A 510 24.74 42.73 -23.66
C ASN A 510 24.82 41.20 -23.90
N GLY A 511 24.59 40.61 -25.07
CA GLY A 511 24.23 41.12 -26.40
C GLY A 511 24.79 40.21 -27.52
N SER A 512 24.18 40.23 -28.72
CA SER A 512 24.65 39.58 -29.98
C SER A 512 24.43 38.03 -30.08
N THR A 513 23.57 37.48 -30.96
CA THR A 513 23.64 37.24 -32.45
C THR A 513 24.63 36.13 -32.89
N ALA A 514 24.44 35.37 -33.99
CA ALA A 514 23.27 35.03 -34.84
C ALA A 514 23.62 33.94 -35.89
N VAL A 515 22.61 33.21 -36.39
CA VAL A 515 22.44 32.66 -37.79
C VAL A 515 23.46 31.65 -38.38
N GLY A 516 22.93 30.58 -39.01
CA GLY A 516 23.68 29.72 -39.95
C GLY A 516 22.87 28.58 -40.60
N GLN A 517 22.15 28.85 -41.70
CA GLN A 517 21.46 27.83 -42.53
C GLN A 517 22.38 27.25 -43.64
N ILE A 518 22.03 26.07 -44.22
CA ILE A 518 21.77 25.82 -45.68
C ILE A 518 21.86 24.31 -46.08
N ARG A 519 20.72 23.75 -46.55
CA ARG A 519 20.45 22.93 -47.79
C ARG A 519 21.60 22.06 -48.43
N LYS A 520 21.39 20.90 -49.12
CA LYS A 520 20.24 20.31 -49.87
C LYS A 520 20.57 18.88 -50.42
N ARG A 521 19.57 17.97 -50.57
CA ARG A 521 19.35 16.92 -51.64
C ARG A 521 20.44 15.84 -51.95
N ASN A 522 20.17 14.61 -52.46
CA ASN A 522 18.94 13.86 -52.79
C ASN A 522 19.21 12.33 -53.01
N GLY A 523 18.28 11.45 -52.60
CA GLY A 523 18.00 10.10 -53.16
C GLY A 523 19.02 8.95 -52.98
N SER A 524 18.68 7.66 -53.09
CA SER A 524 17.37 6.96 -53.04
C SER A 524 17.56 5.42 -53.09
N ALA A 525 16.96 4.65 -52.17
CA ALA A 525 16.46 3.27 -52.36
C ALA A 525 15.89 2.77 -51.01
N GLY A 526 14.76 2.07 -51.00
CA GLY A 526 14.00 1.79 -49.78
C GLY A 526 14.14 0.37 -49.22
N ASN A 527 13.84 0.23 -47.93
CA ASN A 527 13.08 -0.92 -47.46
C ASN A 527 12.16 -0.50 -46.28
N GLN A 528 11.19 -1.37 -45.98
CA GLN A 528 9.97 -1.13 -45.19
C GLN A 528 10.16 -0.51 -43.80
N LYS A 529 9.26 0.42 -43.44
CA LYS A 529 8.87 0.71 -42.04
C LYS A 529 7.41 1.13 -41.96
N GLN A 530 6.79 0.94 -40.79
CA GLN A 530 5.34 1.07 -40.55
C GLN A 530 4.79 2.46 -40.92
N SER A 531 3.55 2.47 -41.41
CA SER A 531 2.81 3.68 -41.76
C SER A 531 2.29 4.43 -40.53
N ASN A 532 2.56 5.73 -40.46
CA ASN A 532 1.91 6.66 -39.53
C ASN A 532 0.38 6.60 -39.62
N SER A 533 -0.29 6.72 -38.48
CA SER A 533 -1.61 7.34 -38.36
C SER A 533 -1.44 8.79 -37.91
N ASN A 534 -2.15 9.73 -38.54
CA ASN A 534 -1.96 11.17 -38.32
C ASN A 534 -2.37 11.64 -36.91
N PRO A 535 -1.69 12.66 -36.35
CA PRO A 535 -2.24 13.46 -35.26
C PRO A 535 -3.37 14.35 -35.80
N GLY A 536 -4.38 14.57 -34.96
CA GLY A 536 -5.50 15.47 -35.18
C GLY A 536 -6.34 15.52 -33.91
N ASP A 537 -6.97 16.67 -33.67
CA ASP A 537 -7.96 16.89 -32.58
C ASP A 537 -7.37 17.07 -31.16
N ALA A 538 -6.05 17.23 -31.06
CA ALA A 538 -5.41 18.08 -30.06
C ALA A 538 -4.44 19.01 -30.82
N GLU A 539 -4.59 20.33 -30.68
CA GLU A 539 -3.73 21.29 -31.39
C GLU A 539 -2.31 21.35 -30.78
N HIS A 540 -1.34 21.76 -31.60
CA HIS A 540 0.07 21.86 -31.19
C HIS A 540 0.28 22.88 -30.05
N PRO A 541 1.33 22.70 -29.21
CA PRO A 541 1.54 23.56 -28.05
C PRO A 541 1.81 25.01 -28.47
N GLY A 542 0.98 25.92 -27.97
CA GLY A 542 1.25 27.35 -27.97
C GLY A 542 2.19 27.73 -26.83
N GLU A 543 2.84 28.89 -26.95
CA GLU A 543 3.73 29.45 -25.93
C GLU A 543 2.91 30.00 -24.74
N GLU A 544 2.51 29.11 -23.83
CA GLU A 544 1.80 29.40 -22.57
C GLU A 544 2.45 28.60 -21.42
N PRO A 545 2.27 29.01 -20.14
CA PRO A 545 3.04 28.48 -19.01
C PRO A 545 2.90 26.97 -18.81
N GLU A 546 3.97 26.34 -18.32
CA GLU A 546 3.95 24.91 -17.97
C GLU A 546 2.90 24.64 -16.90
N ALA A 547 2.17 23.52 -17.02
CA ALA A 547 1.19 23.09 -16.03
C ALA A 547 1.84 22.96 -14.63
N PRO A 548 1.17 23.41 -13.55
CA PRO A 548 1.73 23.44 -12.21
C PRO A 548 2.22 22.05 -11.75
N SER A 549 3.38 22.00 -11.08
CA SER A 549 4.04 20.74 -10.74
C SER A 549 3.24 19.83 -9.80
N ASN A 550 2.29 20.40 -9.06
CA ASN A 550 1.44 19.68 -8.13
C ASN A 550 0.21 19.04 -8.81
N ILE A 551 -0.13 19.34 -10.07
CA ILE A 551 -1.12 18.59 -10.84
C ILE A 551 -0.47 17.29 -11.32
N LEU A 552 -0.89 16.18 -10.72
CA LEU A 552 -0.49 14.83 -11.12
C LEU A 552 -1.24 14.37 -12.38
N GLU A 553 -2.46 14.87 -12.59
CA GLU A 553 -3.34 14.48 -13.69
C GLU A 553 -4.46 15.52 -13.91
N LYS A 554 -4.96 15.69 -15.13
CA LYS A 554 -6.18 16.47 -15.43
C LYS A 554 -7.07 15.74 -16.45
N GLY A 555 -8.36 16.07 -16.53
CA GLY A 555 -9.27 15.38 -17.45
C GLY A 555 -10.75 15.78 -17.35
N ILE A 556 -11.60 14.98 -17.99
CA ILE A 556 -13.08 15.11 -17.94
C ILE A 556 -13.65 14.10 -16.93
N LEU A 557 -14.60 14.56 -16.13
CA LEU A 557 -15.33 13.81 -15.11
C LEU A 557 -16.82 13.75 -15.48
N TYR A 558 -17.39 12.54 -15.53
CA TYR A 558 -18.83 12.36 -15.71
C TYR A 558 -19.45 11.74 -14.46
N PHE A 559 -20.65 12.23 -14.10
CA PHE A 559 -21.46 11.71 -13.02
C PHE A 559 -22.56 10.82 -13.60
N PHE A 560 -22.59 9.56 -13.16
CA PHE A 560 -23.59 8.58 -13.59
C PHE A 560 -24.34 7.98 -12.40
N ILE A 561 -25.58 7.58 -12.63
CA ILE A 561 -26.37 6.77 -11.70
C ILE A 561 -26.91 5.53 -12.42
N ARG A 562 -27.25 4.49 -11.66
CA ARG A 562 -28.03 3.35 -12.17
C ARG A 562 -29.22 3.11 -11.26
N GLY A 563 -30.41 2.97 -11.84
CA GLY A 563 -31.64 2.63 -11.12
C GLY A 563 -31.59 1.25 -10.46
N ARG A 564 -32.53 0.98 -9.56
CA ARG A 564 -32.78 -0.37 -9.03
C ARG A 564 -33.35 -1.27 -10.13
N VAL A 565 -33.26 -2.58 -9.91
CA VAL A 565 -33.85 -3.60 -10.80
C VAL A 565 -35.32 -3.25 -11.06
N ASN A 566 -35.71 -3.25 -12.34
CA ASN A 566 -37.04 -2.87 -12.82
C ASN A 566 -37.45 -1.40 -12.53
N ILE A 567 -36.50 -0.49 -12.30
CA ILE A 567 -36.72 0.96 -12.30
C ILE A 567 -35.79 1.59 -13.34
N GLU A 568 -36.34 1.90 -14.53
CA GLU A 568 -35.58 2.44 -15.65
C GLU A 568 -35.28 3.94 -15.46
N GLU A 569 -36.25 4.73 -15.01
CA GLU A 569 -36.10 6.16 -14.71
C GLU A 569 -36.12 6.44 -13.19
N PRO A 570 -34.96 6.60 -12.53
CA PRO A 570 -34.91 6.93 -11.09
C PRO A 570 -35.17 8.43 -10.84
N HIS A 571 -36.39 8.79 -10.43
CA HIS A 571 -36.77 10.18 -10.14
C HIS A 571 -36.41 10.63 -8.71
N LYS A 572 -36.12 9.71 -7.79
CA LYS A 572 -35.74 10.00 -6.39
C LYS A 572 -34.51 9.20 -6.00
N VAL A 573 -33.79 9.65 -4.97
CA VAL A 573 -32.59 8.95 -4.46
C VAL A 573 -32.91 7.51 -4.02
N ASP A 574 -34.12 7.21 -3.56
CA ASP A 574 -34.50 5.85 -3.17
C ASP A 574 -34.57 4.86 -4.34
N ASP A 575 -34.80 5.37 -5.55
CA ASP A 575 -34.91 4.61 -6.79
C ASP A 575 -33.52 4.21 -7.34
N ILE A 576 -32.47 4.92 -6.92
CA ILE A 576 -31.09 4.68 -7.34
C ILE A 576 -30.52 3.44 -6.64
N ALA A 577 -29.84 2.58 -7.38
CA ALA A 577 -29.06 1.46 -6.83
C ALA A 577 -27.63 1.89 -6.49
N ARG A 578 -26.96 2.60 -7.41
CA ARG A 578 -25.56 3.00 -7.29
C ARG A 578 -25.26 4.28 -8.06
N THR A 579 -24.27 5.02 -7.57
CA THR A 579 -23.71 6.24 -8.19
C THR A 579 -22.27 5.95 -8.62
N TYR A 580 -21.83 6.56 -9.72
CA TYR A 580 -20.52 6.35 -10.31
C TYR A 580 -19.87 7.67 -10.73
N LEU A 581 -18.53 7.70 -10.71
CA LEU A 581 -17.71 8.76 -11.31
C LEU A 581 -16.87 8.13 -12.43
N LEU A 582 -16.96 8.67 -13.64
CA LEU A 582 -16.13 8.25 -14.77
C LEU A 582 -15.05 9.31 -14.98
N LEU A 583 -13.78 8.95 -14.73
CA LEU A 583 -12.62 9.82 -14.91
C LEU A 583 -11.93 9.51 -16.24
N ARG A 584 -11.81 10.52 -17.11
CA ARG A 584 -11.18 10.45 -18.42
C ARG A 584 -9.94 11.36 -18.45
N PRO A 585 -8.73 10.82 -18.22
CA PRO A 585 -7.50 11.61 -18.28
C PRO A 585 -7.27 12.21 -19.66
N ILE A 586 -6.73 13.42 -19.70
CA ILE A 586 -6.10 14.02 -20.88
C ILE A 586 -4.62 14.26 -20.59
N ALA A 587 -3.80 14.45 -21.63
CA ALA A 587 -2.39 14.80 -21.41
C ALA A 587 -2.30 16.18 -20.71
N THR A 588 -1.31 16.35 -19.82
CA THR A 588 -1.18 17.57 -19.01
C THR A 588 -0.90 18.82 -19.84
N ASP A 589 -0.31 18.66 -21.02
CA ASP A 589 -0.05 19.68 -22.05
C ASP A 589 -1.18 19.83 -23.09
N ALA A 590 -2.20 18.96 -23.09
CA ALA A 590 -3.29 19.02 -24.04
C ALA A 590 -4.31 20.12 -23.71
N LYS A 591 -4.82 20.75 -24.79
CA LYS A 591 -6.03 21.58 -24.83
C LYS A 591 -7.21 20.78 -25.38
N LEU A 592 -8.43 21.11 -24.96
CA LEU A 592 -9.65 20.47 -25.47
C LEU A 592 -10.01 21.03 -26.85
N GLY A 593 -9.84 20.22 -27.88
CA GLY A 593 -10.27 20.55 -29.24
C GLY A 593 -11.79 20.64 -29.41
N SER A 594 -12.23 21.07 -30.59
CA SER A 594 -13.67 21.07 -30.93
C SER A 594 -14.16 19.67 -31.32
N GLY A 595 -15.09 19.12 -30.55
CA GLY A 595 -15.75 17.84 -30.83
C GLY A 595 -15.55 16.76 -29.76
N THR A 596 -15.74 15.51 -30.15
CA THR A 596 -15.60 14.33 -29.30
C THR A 596 -14.13 14.00 -29.07
N LEU A 597 -13.71 13.80 -27.82
CA LEU A 597 -12.33 13.41 -27.51
C LEU A 597 -12.04 11.96 -27.98
N ARG A 598 -10.78 11.61 -28.24
CA ARG A 598 -10.37 10.27 -28.70
C ARG A 598 -10.25 9.26 -27.56
N ASP A 599 -10.43 7.98 -27.86
CA ASP A 599 -10.16 6.90 -26.91
C ASP A 599 -8.66 6.73 -26.68
N ALA A 600 -8.24 6.94 -25.43
CA ALA A 600 -6.87 6.77 -24.97
C ALA A 600 -6.65 5.43 -24.23
N GLY A 601 -7.71 4.67 -23.93
CA GLY A 601 -7.62 3.45 -23.11
C GLY A 601 -7.19 3.70 -21.67
N THR A 602 -7.44 4.91 -21.14
CA THR A 602 -7.02 5.36 -19.79
C THR A 602 -8.18 5.66 -18.85
N THR A 603 -9.43 5.47 -19.30
CA THR A 603 -10.61 5.85 -18.52
C THR A 603 -10.80 4.94 -17.30
N ARG A 604 -11.19 5.53 -16.17
CA ARG A 604 -11.47 4.82 -14.90
C ARG A 604 -12.91 5.04 -14.47
N LEU A 605 -13.58 3.98 -14.03
CA LEU A 605 -14.92 4.02 -13.47
C LEU A 605 -14.83 3.75 -11.96
N LEU A 606 -15.26 4.72 -11.15
CA LEU A 606 -15.35 4.60 -9.70
C LEU A 606 -16.79 4.30 -9.29
N ALA A 607 -17.02 3.16 -8.66
CA ALA A 607 -18.30 2.76 -8.08
C ALA A 607 -18.39 3.25 -6.62
N LEU A 608 -19.39 4.08 -6.31
CA LEU A 608 -19.61 4.58 -4.95
C LEU A 608 -20.49 3.60 -4.15
N PRO A 609 -20.20 3.38 -2.85
CA PRO A 609 -20.98 2.48 -2.00
C PRO A 609 -22.34 3.07 -1.60
N LYS A 610 -22.48 4.40 -1.74
CA LYS A 610 -23.68 5.16 -1.40
C LYS A 610 -24.22 5.85 -2.64
N LYS A 611 -25.51 6.17 -2.58
CA LYS A 611 -26.26 6.85 -3.64
C LYS A 611 -25.99 8.36 -3.74
N GLN A 612 -25.08 8.89 -2.93
CA GLN A 612 -24.75 10.31 -2.85
C GLN A 612 -23.23 10.45 -2.76
N LEU A 613 -22.72 11.63 -3.13
CA LEU A 613 -21.33 12.05 -2.93
C LEU A 613 -21.12 12.55 -1.50
N PRO A 614 -19.89 12.47 -0.95
CA PRO A 614 -19.56 13.08 0.34
C PRO A 614 -19.83 14.60 0.33
N LYS A 615 -20.69 15.09 1.22
CA LYS A 615 -21.12 16.51 1.21
C LYS A 615 -20.24 17.44 2.04
N SER A 616 -19.46 16.90 2.97
CA SER A 616 -18.67 17.66 3.95
C SER A 616 -17.38 16.95 4.37
N GLY A 617 -16.46 17.71 5.00
CA GLY A 617 -15.21 17.28 5.68
C GLY A 617 -15.31 16.05 6.60
N ARG A 618 -16.52 15.65 6.98
CA ARG A 618 -16.80 14.57 7.94
C ARG A 618 -17.29 13.29 7.27
N GLU A 619 -17.69 13.34 6.00
CA GLU A 619 -18.19 12.20 5.25
C GLU A 619 -17.06 11.51 4.49
N ARG A 620 -16.88 10.21 4.73
CA ARG A 620 -15.87 9.37 4.08
C ARG A 620 -16.53 8.13 3.49
N PHE A 621 -16.51 7.97 2.17
CA PHE A 621 -17.09 6.82 1.47
C PHE A 621 -15.98 6.00 0.82
N MET A 622 -15.95 4.69 1.09
CA MET A 622 -15.01 3.78 0.46
C MET A 622 -15.54 3.37 -0.93
N ALA A 623 -15.10 4.08 -1.96
CA ALA A 623 -15.38 3.75 -3.35
C ALA A 623 -14.50 2.60 -3.85
N PHE A 624 -14.87 2.02 -4.99
CA PHE A 624 -14.14 0.96 -5.63
C PHE A 624 -13.84 1.34 -7.08
N VAL A 625 -12.64 1.06 -7.56
CA VAL A 625 -12.32 1.16 -8.99
C VAL A 625 -12.98 -0.03 -9.70
N ASP A 626 -14.12 0.20 -10.32
CA ASP A 626 -14.93 -0.82 -11.02
C ASP A 626 -14.30 -1.18 -12.37
N MET A 627 -13.72 -0.18 -13.06
CA MET A 627 -12.93 -0.34 -14.28
C MET A 627 -11.72 0.60 -14.25
N ALA A 628 -10.58 0.18 -14.80
CA ALA A 628 -9.37 0.99 -14.93
C ALA A 628 -8.70 0.72 -16.28
N GLY A 629 -8.33 1.77 -17.00
CA GLY A 629 -7.79 1.66 -18.35
C GLY A 629 -8.82 1.15 -19.38
N ALA A 630 -10.09 1.48 -19.18
CA ALA A 630 -11.18 1.01 -20.02
C ALA A 630 -11.24 1.78 -21.35
N SER A 631 -11.54 1.05 -22.43
CA SER A 631 -11.88 1.59 -23.74
C SER A 631 -13.36 2.00 -23.83
N TYR A 632 -13.73 2.78 -24.85
CA TYR A 632 -15.12 3.21 -25.03
C TYR A 632 -16.05 2.09 -25.44
N ASP A 633 -15.56 1.07 -26.13
CA ASP A 633 -16.39 -0.09 -26.48
C ASP A 633 -16.67 -0.98 -25.25
N GLU A 634 -15.72 -1.08 -24.32
CA GLU A 634 -15.98 -1.68 -23.00
C GLU A 634 -16.97 -0.84 -22.19
N ILE A 635 -16.78 0.49 -22.09
CA ILE A 635 -17.70 1.38 -21.35
C ILE A 635 -19.13 1.30 -21.91
N LYS A 636 -19.30 1.32 -23.24
CA LYS A 636 -20.62 1.11 -23.88
C LYS A 636 -21.21 -0.25 -23.52
N GLY A 637 -20.45 -1.32 -23.75
CA GLY A 637 -20.92 -2.70 -23.65
C GLY A 637 -21.19 -3.18 -22.23
N SER A 638 -20.38 -2.81 -21.23
CA SER A 638 -20.50 -3.30 -19.85
C SER A 638 -21.07 -2.29 -18.85
N PHE A 639 -20.92 -0.98 -19.10
CA PHE A 639 -21.35 0.05 -18.16
C PHE A 639 -22.59 0.85 -18.61
N LEU A 640 -22.63 1.35 -19.85
CA LEU A 640 -23.76 2.15 -20.31
C LEU A 640 -25.01 1.29 -20.56
N ALA A 641 -24.87 0.13 -21.19
CA ALA A 641 -25.98 -0.77 -21.50
C ALA A 641 -26.74 -1.33 -20.29
N SER A 642 -28.05 -1.56 -20.49
CA SER A 642 -28.86 -2.39 -19.60
C SER A 642 -28.46 -3.86 -19.75
N SER A 643 -28.52 -4.63 -18.67
CA SER A 643 -28.22 -6.07 -18.69
C SER A 643 -29.38 -6.89 -18.14
N GLU A 644 -29.69 -8.00 -18.81
CA GLU A 644 -30.65 -9.00 -18.34
C GLU A 644 -29.92 -10.23 -17.80
N TYR A 645 -30.38 -10.75 -16.67
CA TYR A 645 -29.83 -11.97 -16.07
C TYR A 645 -30.94 -12.80 -15.44
N GLU A 646 -30.87 -14.13 -15.62
CA GLU A 646 -31.82 -15.05 -14.99
C GLU A 646 -31.48 -15.29 -13.53
N THR A 647 -32.48 -15.17 -12.65
CA THR A 647 -32.38 -15.58 -11.25
C THR A 647 -33.13 -16.88 -11.00
N LYS A 648 -32.48 -17.80 -10.29
CA LYS A 648 -33.03 -19.14 -9.95
C LYS A 648 -34.31 -19.12 -9.11
N THR A 649 -34.71 -17.95 -8.60
CA THR A 649 -35.83 -17.77 -7.65
C THR A 649 -36.91 -16.79 -8.11
N ALA A 650 -36.65 -15.92 -9.10
CA ALA A 650 -37.59 -14.88 -9.52
C ALA A 650 -37.64 -14.65 -11.05
N GLY A 651 -37.00 -15.49 -11.85
CA GLY A 651 -36.96 -15.34 -13.32
C GLY A 651 -35.96 -14.28 -13.78
N THR A 652 -36.13 -13.80 -15.01
CA THR A 652 -35.29 -12.77 -15.63
C THR A 652 -35.43 -11.43 -14.90
N ARG A 653 -34.30 -10.86 -14.49
CA ARG A 653 -34.20 -9.50 -13.93
C ARG A 653 -33.44 -8.59 -14.89
N ARG A 654 -33.94 -7.37 -15.09
CA ARG A 654 -33.27 -6.33 -15.88
C ARG A 654 -32.59 -5.33 -14.95
N SER A 655 -31.27 -5.24 -15.03
CA SER A 655 -30.53 -4.10 -14.50
C SER A 655 -30.65 -2.96 -15.52
N PRO A 656 -31.17 -1.78 -15.13
CA PRO A 656 -31.33 -0.66 -16.04
C PRO A 656 -29.96 -0.15 -16.51
N ALA A 657 -29.98 0.59 -17.62
CA ALA A 657 -28.82 1.25 -18.19
C ALA A 657 -28.30 2.39 -17.28
N ALA A 658 -27.09 2.91 -17.54
CA ALA A 658 -26.49 3.96 -16.71
C ALA A 658 -26.90 5.37 -17.19
N THR A 659 -27.62 6.11 -16.35
CA THR A 659 -28.11 7.46 -16.66
C THR A 659 -27.04 8.50 -16.33
N PRO A 660 -26.61 9.36 -17.28
CA PRO A 660 -25.78 10.51 -16.95
C PRO A 660 -26.59 11.53 -16.14
N VAL A 661 -25.96 12.21 -15.20
CA VAL A 661 -26.58 13.27 -14.37
C VAL A 661 -25.76 14.55 -14.28
N GLY A 662 -24.55 14.55 -14.85
CA GLY A 662 -23.71 15.73 -15.02
C GLY A 662 -22.34 15.40 -15.60
N GLU A 663 -21.61 16.45 -15.97
CA GLU A 663 -20.25 16.43 -16.49
C GLU A 663 -19.47 17.61 -15.87
N GLY A 664 -18.16 17.48 -15.82
CA GLY A 664 -17.25 18.51 -15.39
C GLY A 664 -15.82 18.21 -15.80
N VAL A 665 -14.94 19.13 -15.47
CA VAL A 665 -13.50 18.97 -15.58
C VAL A 665 -12.91 18.63 -14.22
N TYR A 666 -11.79 17.92 -14.19
CA TYR A 666 -11.13 17.56 -12.94
C TYR A 666 -9.61 17.68 -13.02
N ALA A 667 -8.99 17.85 -11.86
CA ALA A 667 -7.56 17.73 -11.65
C ALA A 667 -7.30 16.85 -10.42
N ILE A 668 -6.22 16.07 -10.48
CA ILE A 668 -5.66 15.38 -9.31
C ILE A 668 -4.43 16.15 -8.89
N THR A 669 -4.49 16.79 -7.72
CA THR A 669 -3.40 17.60 -7.16
C THR A 669 -2.74 16.90 -5.97
N SER A 670 -1.48 17.26 -5.68
CA SER A 670 -0.76 16.83 -4.49
C SER A 670 -0.39 18.01 -3.58
N THR A 671 -0.86 17.96 -2.33
CA THR A 671 -0.43 18.88 -1.26
C THR A 671 0.81 18.37 -0.52
N GLY A 672 1.55 17.41 -1.10
CA GLY A 672 2.68 16.70 -0.49
C GLY A 672 2.30 15.72 0.64
N ARG A 673 1.16 15.93 1.31
CA ARG A 673 0.61 15.03 2.34
C ARG A 673 -0.57 14.20 1.85
N GLU A 674 -1.41 14.78 1.00
CA GLU A 674 -2.65 14.20 0.50
C GLU A 674 -2.73 14.37 -1.02
N SER A 675 -3.49 13.50 -1.69
CA SER A 675 -3.86 13.67 -3.11
C SER A 675 -5.34 14.03 -3.18
N HIS A 676 -5.68 15.05 -3.95
CA HIS A 676 -7.05 15.59 -4.02
C HIS A 676 -7.58 15.50 -5.45
N LEU A 677 -8.74 14.87 -5.62
CA LEU A 677 -9.55 14.94 -6.84
C LEU A 677 -10.42 16.20 -6.76
N ALA A 678 -9.95 17.29 -7.34
CA ALA A 678 -10.67 18.55 -7.50
C ALA A 678 -11.51 18.52 -8.79
N TYR A 679 -12.72 19.08 -8.79
CA TYR A 679 -13.58 19.17 -9.97
C TYR A 679 -14.40 20.45 -10.06
N VAL A 680 -14.71 20.83 -11.30
CA VAL A 680 -15.61 21.94 -11.64
C VAL A 680 -16.65 21.42 -12.64
N LYS A 681 -17.94 21.57 -12.34
CA LYS A 681 -19.05 20.99 -13.11
C LYS A 681 -19.47 21.90 -14.27
N THR A 682 -19.28 21.43 -15.50
CA THR A 682 -19.67 22.11 -16.73
C THR A 682 -21.15 21.90 -17.07
N LEU A 683 -21.68 20.66 -16.92
CA LEU A 683 -23.09 20.33 -17.16
C LEU A 683 -23.76 19.58 -16.00
N PRO A 684 -25.07 19.80 -15.72
CA PRO A 684 -25.89 20.87 -16.29
C PRO A 684 -25.51 22.25 -15.75
N THR A 685 -25.84 23.29 -16.52
CA THR A 685 -25.62 24.70 -16.12
C THR A 685 -26.46 25.11 -14.89
N LYS A 686 -27.50 24.36 -14.55
CA LYS A 686 -28.28 24.50 -13.30
C LYS A 686 -28.55 23.13 -12.72
N LEU A 687 -28.28 22.96 -11.42
CA LEU A 687 -28.50 21.69 -10.72
C LEU A 687 -30.00 21.43 -10.50
N GLY A 688 -30.53 20.36 -11.08
CA GLY A 688 -31.87 19.84 -10.77
C GLY A 688 -31.97 19.21 -9.37
N GLU A 689 -33.20 18.87 -8.95
CA GLU A 689 -33.46 18.25 -7.63
C GLU A 689 -32.63 16.97 -7.41
N VAL A 690 -32.44 16.16 -8.46
CA VAL A 690 -31.69 14.90 -8.38
C VAL A 690 -30.22 15.19 -8.08
N GLN A 691 -29.56 16.06 -8.85
CA GLN A 691 -28.15 16.42 -8.68
C GLN A 691 -27.88 17.03 -7.30
N GLN A 692 -28.75 17.92 -6.82
CA GLN A 692 -28.63 18.51 -5.47
C GLN A 692 -28.75 17.42 -4.38
N LYS A 693 -29.71 16.50 -4.51
CA LYS A 693 -29.87 15.38 -3.55
C LYS A 693 -28.70 14.39 -3.62
N LEU A 694 -28.14 14.13 -4.81
CA LEU A 694 -26.90 13.38 -5.02
C LEU A 694 -25.67 14.04 -4.37
N GLY A 695 -25.70 15.35 -4.11
CA GLY A 695 -24.56 16.09 -3.54
C GLY A 695 -23.53 16.56 -4.57
N ILE A 696 -23.92 16.60 -5.85
CA ILE A 696 -23.12 17.27 -6.89
C ILE A 696 -23.16 18.78 -6.61
N LYS A 697 -21.99 19.44 -6.71
CA LYS A 697 -21.81 20.89 -6.54
C LYS A 697 -21.26 21.49 -7.84
N ASP A 698 -21.28 22.81 -7.98
CA ASP A 698 -20.61 23.49 -9.10
C ASP A 698 -19.09 23.37 -9.02
N ARG A 699 -18.53 23.41 -7.80
CA ARG A 699 -17.12 23.09 -7.51
C ARG A 699 -17.03 22.15 -6.31
N GLY A 700 -16.07 21.23 -6.34
CA GLY A 700 -15.86 20.30 -5.23
C GLY A 700 -14.51 19.60 -5.27
N SER A 701 -14.20 18.92 -4.19
CA SER A 701 -12.93 18.21 -4.00
C SER A 701 -13.16 16.98 -3.13
N PHE A 702 -12.35 15.95 -3.38
CA PHE A 702 -12.28 14.75 -2.56
C PHE A 702 -10.83 14.36 -2.33
N ILE A 703 -10.42 14.10 -1.08
CA ILE A 703 -9.15 13.40 -0.85
C ILE A 703 -9.29 11.98 -1.40
N ILE A 704 -8.27 11.47 -2.08
CA ILE A 704 -8.23 10.16 -2.75
C ILE A 704 -6.90 9.41 -2.52
N THR A 705 -6.95 8.10 -2.62
CA THR A 705 -5.79 7.20 -2.66
C THR A 705 -6.01 6.07 -3.69
N HIS A 706 -4.92 5.61 -4.33
CA HIS A 706 -4.86 4.40 -5.19
C HIS A 706 -5.94 4.23 -6.28
N LEU A 707 -5.81 4.94 -7.42
CA LEU A 707 -6.78 4.89 -8.52
C LEU A 707 -6.55 3.83 -9.62
N ASP A 708 -5.34 3.31 -9.79
CA ASP A 708 -4.94 2.70 -11.08
C ASP A 708 -5.15 1.19 -11.20
N TYR A 709 -5.82 0.56 -10.23
CA TYR A 709 -6.04 -0.89 -10.21
C TYR A 709 -7.52 -1.21 -10.03
N VAL A 710 -8.06 -2.08 -10.90
CA VAL A 710 -9.43 -2.61 -10.74
C VAL A 710 -9.57 -3.30 -9.37
N ASN A 711 -10.69 -3.06 -8.69
CA ASN A 711 -10.98 -3.41 -7.30
C ASN A 711 -10.12 -2.71 -6.23
N ALA A 712 -9.32 -1.71 -6.57
CA ALA A 712 -8.72 -0.85 -5.55
C ALA A 712 -9.81 -0.14 -4.74
N GLN A 713 -9.55 0.01 -3.44
CA GLN A 713 -10.40 0.74 -2.52
C GLN A 713 -9.92 2.20 -2.47
N VAL A 714 -10.78 3.11 -2.90
CA VAL A 714 -10.51 4.55 -2.95
C VAL A 714 -11.31 5.20 -1.84
N LEU A 715 -10.62 5.71 -0.82
CA LEU A 715 -11.27 6.48 0.24
C LEU A 715 -11.60 7.87 -0.31
N LEU A 716 -12.88 8.15 -0.58
CA LEU A 716 -13.37 9.50 -0.91
C LEU A 716 -13.74 10.24 0.37
N VAL A 717 -12.96 11.25 0.75
CA VAL A 717 -13.29 12.18 1.85
C VAL A 717 -13.82 13.47 1.23
N GLY A 718 -15.06 13.84 1.53
CA GLY A 718 -15.58 15.15 1.12
C GLY A 718 -14.89 16.27 1.88
N GLU A 719 -14.75 17.46 1.28
CA GLU A 719 -14.11 18.61 1.94
C GLU A 719 -15.14 19.65 2.44
N SER A 720 -14.80 20.32 3.55
CA SER A 720 -15.59 21.41 4.12
C SER A 720 -15.25 22.80 3.57
N SER A 721 -14.03 22.96 3.05
CA SER A 721 -13.51 24.16 2.36
C SER A 721 -13.97 24.29 0.91
N GLY A 722 -14.68 23.28 0.38
CA GLY A 722 -14.79 23.15 -1.08
C GLY A 722 -13.41 22.97 -1.71
N ILE A 723 -13.26 23.44 -2.96
CA ILE A 723 -12.09 23.16 -3.80
C ILE A 723 -10.79 23.82 -3.32
N GLU A 724 -10.86 24.86 -2.50
CA GLU A 724 -9.75 25.77 -2.14
C GLU A 724 -8.49 25.03 -1.72
N LYS A 725 -8.57 24.15 -0.71
CA LYS A 725 -7.43 23.37 -0.20
C LYS A 725 -6.80 22.46 -1.26
N ALA A 726 -7.61 21.93 -2.17
CA ALA A 726 -7.15 21.05 -3.22
C ALA A 726 -6.38 21.80 -4.34
N VAL A 727 -6.54 23.11 -4.47
CA VAL A 727 -5.88 23.94 -5.49
C VAL A 727 -4.85 24.91 -4.93
N GLU A 728 -4.47 24.77 -3.65
CA GLU A 728 -3.41 25.57 -3.03
C GLU A 728 -2.09 25.44 -3.81
N PRO A 729 -1.47 26.57 -4.24
CA PRO A 729 -0.16 26.55 -4.90
C PRO A 729 0.95 26.16 -3.93
N GLN A 730 2.03 25.55 -4.44
CA GLN A 730 3.22 25.24 -3.63
C GLN A 730 4.17 26.46 -3.59
N GLU A 731 4.81 26.70 -2.44
CA GLU A 731 5.51 27.98 -2.11
C GLU A 731 6.78 28.31 -2.93
N GLU A 732 7.09 27.60 -4.03
CA GLU A 732 8.37 27.72 -4.76
C GLU A 732 8.28 27.91 -6.29
N GLU A 733 7.09 28.00 -6.91
CA GLU A 733 6.96 28.13 -8.39
C GLU A 733 6.37 29.49 -8.82
N THR A 734 7.20 30.40 -9.36
CA THR A 734 6.78 31.73 -9.85
C THR A 734 6.40 31.79 -11.33
N ASP A 735 6.74 30.77 -12.11
CA ASP A 735 6.71 30.80 -13.59
C ASP A 735 5.66 29.83 -14.18
N LYS A 736 4.75 29.30 -13.35
CA LYS A 736 3.70 28.34 -13.75
C LYS A 736 2.31 28.84 -13.39
N GLU A 737 1.30 28.31 -14.07
CA GLU A 737 -0.12 28.61 -13.82
C GLU A 737 -0.57 28.07 -12.45
N GLU A 738 -1.51 28.72 -11.77
CA GLU A 738 -2.09 28.17 -10.53
C GLU A 738 -3.05 27.00 -10.82
N PRO A 739 -3.17 25.98 -9.95
CA PRO A 739 -4.02 24.81 -10.22
C PRO A 739 -5.52 25.12 -10.37
N LEU A 740 -5.97 26.24 -9.78
CA LEU A 740 -7.32 26.74 -9.95
C LEU A 740 -7.52 27.33 -11.35
N ASP A 741 -6.58 28.16 -11.82
CA ASP A 741 -6.62 28.76 -13.16
C ASP A 741 -6.61 27.67 -14.24
N THR A 742 -5.76 26.62 -14.09
CA THR A 742 -5.77 25.47 -15.01
C THR A 742 -7.15 24.79 -15.09
N LEU A 743 -7.89 24.72 -13.97
CA LEU A 743 -9.24 24.15 -13.92
C LEU A 743 -10.28 25.09 -14.54
N GLU A 744 -10.17 26.41 -14.34
CA GLU A 744 -11.08 27.40 -14.92
C GLU A 744 -10.89 27.50 -16.45
N HIS A 745 -9.66 27.49 -16.95
CA HIS A 745 -9.38 27.40 -18.38
C HIS A 745 -9.95 26.11 -18.98
N LEU A 746 -9.81 24.96 -18.30
CA LEU A 746 -10.35 23.69 -18.76
C LEU A 746 -11.90 23.67 -18.75
N GLU A 747 -12.55 24.26 -17.75
CA GLU A 747 -14.01 24.49 -17.71
C GLU A 747 -14.47 25.28 -18.94
N ASP A 748 -13.74 26.35 -19.27
CA ASP A 748 -14.09 27.28 -20.33
C ASP A 748 -13.84 26.70 -21.74
N GLU A 749 -12.84 25.83 -21.91
CA GLU A 749 -12.67 25.03 -23.13
C GLU A 749 -13.76 23.95 -23.26
N ASP A 750 -14.08 23.24 -22.17
CA ASP A 750 -15.09 22.19 -22.17
C ASP A 750 -16.50 22.72 -22.49
N LEU A 751 -16.88 23.86 -21.92
CA LEU A 751 -18.15 24.52 -22.22
C LEU A 751 -18.26 24.96 -23.70
N LYS A 752 -17.14 25.25 -24.38
CA LYS A 752 -17.11 25.54 -25.82
C LYS A 752 -17.27 24.24 -26.63
N ARG A 753 -16.54 23.18 -26.24
CA ARG A 753 -16.59 21.84 -26.83
C ARG A 753 -18.00 21.24 -26.80
N MET A 754 -18.64 21.24 -25.63
CA MET A 754 -19.96 20.64 -25.41
C MET A 754 -21.10 21.35 -26.15
N ARG A 755 -20.97 22.66 -26.44
CA ARG A 755 -21.89 23.40 -27.31
C ARG A 755 -21.79 23.01 -28.79
N GLY A 756 -20.67 22.42 -29.20
CA GLY A 756 -20.43 21.94 -30.58
C GLY A 756 -20.97 20.54 -30.85
N LEU A 757 -21.37 19.79 -29.81
CA LEU A 757 -21.90 18.43 -29.94
C LEU A 757 -23.41 18.42 -30.23
N PRO A 758 -23.91 17.43 -30.99
CA PRO A 758 -25.31 17.37 -31.39
C PRO A 758 -26.24 16.91 -30.26
N GLY A 759 -27.42 17.54 -30.16
CA GLY A 759 -28.52 17.14 -29.29
C GLY A 759 -28.71 18.01 -28.04
N GLY A 760 -29.39 17.47 -27.04
CA GLY A 760 -29.51 18.07 -25.70
C GLY A 760 -28.31 17.72 -24.81
N GLN A 761 -28.21 18.32 -23.62
CA GLN A 761 -27.04 18.17 -22.73
C GLN A 761 -26.66 16.70 -22.43
N SER A 762 -27.65 15.83 -22.18
CA SER A 762 -27.43 14.40 -21.99
C SER A 762 -27.03 13.66 -23.27
N ALA A 763 -27.49 14.09 -24.44
CA ALA A 763 -27.07 13.53 -25.73
C ALA A 763 -25.61 13.91 -26.08
N SER A 764 -25.18 15.12 -25.73
CA SER A 764 -23.78 15.54 -25.89
C SER A 764 -22.81 14.67 -25.05
N ILE A 765 -23.20 14.29 -23.82
CA ILE A 765 -22.41 13.36 -22.98
C ILE A 765 -22.26 11.99 -23.66
N PHE A 766 -23.34 11.44 -24.22
CA PHE A 766 -23.26 10.17 -24.96
C PHE A 766 -22.39 10.29 -26.21
N ALA A 767 -22.57 11.35 -26.99
CA ALA A 767 -21.80 11.60 -28.22
C ALA A 767 -20.28 11.65 -27.94
N ASP A 768 -19.87 12.27 -26.83
CA ASP A 768 -18.47 12.36 -26.42
C ASP A 768 -17.84 11.02 -25.96
N LEU A 769 -18.67 10.12 -25.43
CA LEU A 769 -18.31 8.72 -25.17
C LEU A 769 -18.44 7.83 -26.42
N HIS A 770 -18.59 8.43 -27.61
CA HIS A 770 -18.81 7.78 -28.91
C HIS A 770 -20.02 6.83 -28.93
N ALA A 771 -21.04 7.13 -28.13
CA ALA A 771 -22.32 6.43 -28.05
C ALA A 771 -23.41 7.28 -28.71
N GLN A 772 -24.34 6.67 -29.45
CA GLN A 772 -25.52 7.42 -29.91
C GLN A 772 -26.55 7.43 -28.77
N ALA A 773 -27.13 8.60 -28.47
CA ALA A 773 -28.26 8.66 -27.53
C ALA A 773 -29.47 7.84 -28.02
N GLU A 774 -29.54 7.57 -29.33
CA GLU A 774 -30.53 6.72 -30.01
C GLU A 774 -30.38 5.22 -29.68
N ASP A 775 -29.18 4.76 -29.34
CA ASP A 775 -28.93 3.38 -28.89
C ASP A 775 -29.51 3.12 -27.48
N TYR A 776 -29.84 4.19 -26.75
CA TYR A 776 -30.31 4.15 -25.36
C TYR A 776 -31.57 5.01 -25.16
N PRO A 777 -32.71 4.68 -25.82
CA PRO A 777 -33.92 5.51 -25.79
C PRO A 777 -34.50 5.71 -24.38
N GLU A 778 -34.36 4.71 -23.50
CA GLU A 778 -34.76 4.75 -22.08
C GLU A 778 -33.87 5.70 -21.22
N LEU A 779 -32.74 6.18 -21.76
CA LEU A 779 -31.81 7.08 -21.06
C LEU A 779 -31.94 8.55 -21.47
N GLN A 780 -32.84 8.89 -22.40
CA GLN A 780 -32.96 10.25 -22.97
C GLN A 780 -33.64 11.27 -22.03
N THR A 781 -33.43 11.17 -20.72
CA THR A 781 -33.87 12.18 -19.77
C THR A 781 -33.00 13.44 -19.92
N THR A 782 -33.61 14.58 -20.24
CA THR A 782 -32.99 15.90 -20.07
C THR A 782 -33.13 16.34 -18.62
N PHE A 783 -32.03 16.79 -18.01
CA PHE A 783 -31.97 17.30 -16.65
C PHE A 783 -31.59 18.80 -16.60
#